data_AF-A0A067PH58-F1
#
_entry.id   AF-A0A067PH58-F1
#
_cell.length_a   1.000
_cell.length_b   1.000
_cell.length_c   1.000
_cell.angle_alpha   90.00
_cell.angle_beta   90.00
_cell.angle_gamma   90.00
#
_symmetry.space_group_name_H-M   'P 1'
#
loop_
_entity.id
_entity.type
_entity.pdbx_description
1 polymer ?
#
loop_
_entity_poly.entity_id
_entity_poly.type
_entity_poly.pdbx_seq_one_letter_code
_entity_poly.pdbx_strand_id
1 'polypeptide(L)'
;CLPETRVALLDTIEIWALQSDSTKSLMWLHGVAGCGKSSIAHSLAQKWQSQGYLAATFFCSRFNQSRAKPMNVIPTLAWQLARIHQGYRQAVISYLMQGDIPTAIQLQFDKLLKVPLSQMTQQPVNRGFVIVIDAFDECGEEESRRPLLLILLKLLQTTPWMKLVLTSRPLEDIESCLMNTHQVEEIDIFSKDTRSDIQLFTRKKAQELGISAVIADQIARQANNLFIWAKIAMDFLKKGLNRQKRPLEGHTDCVISVAFSPDGQRIVSGSGDKTIRIWDAVSGTSVLQPLEGHTHRVTSVAFSPDGQRIVSGSDDKTIRIWDAVSGALVLHPLKGHIYRVTSVAFSPDGKRIVSGSDDETIRIWDAVSGALVLQPLVGHKYRVISVAFSPDGQRIVSGSDDKTIRIWDAVSGVPVLQPLKGHTKTVTSVAFSANGQKIVSGSGDKTIRIWDTESGVSALQPLSGHTDWVRSVTFSPDGQRIVSGSDDNSIKIWDAVLGASVRQPFEGHTAQVTSVAFSPDDQRIVSGSYDKSIRIWDAVSGAPVLQPLAGHTDDVTSVAFSSDSQRIVSGSGDKTIRIWDAVSGTQLLQSFEGYTDWVTSVAFSPDGQRIVSGSDDGTIRIWNTVSGAPMLQPLKGHIDWVTSVAFSPDGQRIVSGSNDKTIRIWDAVSGVLVLPPLKGHTDNITSVAFSPDGERIVSGSDDKTIRIWNAVLGVPVLQPLVKYTAQITCVAFSPDGQKIVSGSDDKTIRIWDA
;
A
#
# COMPACT_ATOMS: atom_id res chain seq x y z
N CYS A 1 -25.28 6.75 -24.52
CA CYS A 1 -23.87 6.61 -24.98
C CYS A 1 -23.02 7.72 -24.37
N LEU A 2 -21.69 7.59 -24.41
CA LEU A 2 -20.78 8.70 -24.13
C LEU A 2 -20.73 9.62 -25.37
N PRO A 3 -20.55 10.95 -25.25
CA PRO A 3 -20.36 11.81 -26.43
C PRO A 3 -19.22 11.30 -27.33
N GLU A 4 -19.45 11.39 -28.64
CA GLU A 4 -18.68 10.79 -29.75
C GLU A 4 -18.69 9.25 -29.87
N THR A 5 -19.35 8.49 -28.97
CA THR A 5 -19.46 7.01 -29.12
C THR A 5 -20.77 6.57 -29.78
N ARG A 6 -20.69 5.54 -30.63
CA ARG A 6 -21.79 4.91 -31.40
C ARG A 6 -22.50 5.86 -32.38
N VAL A 7 -21.83 6.92 -32.84
CA VAL A 7 -22.40 8.01 -33.66
C VAL A 7 -23.12 7.48 -34.90
N ALA A 8 -22.43 6.77 -35.80
CA ALA A 8 -23.03 6.24 -37.03
C ALA A 8 -24.22 5.28 -36.78
N LEU A 9 -24.24 4.57 -35.64
CA LEU A 9 -25.38 3.74 -35.25
C LEU A 9 -26.56 4.60 -34.80
N LEU A 10 -26.34 5.61 -33.95
CA LEU A 10 -27.37 6.53 -33.49
C LEU A 10 -27.98 7.31 -34.66
N ASP A 11 -27.16 7.76 -35.61
CA ASP A 11 -27.61 8.50 -36.79
C ASP A 11 -28.41 7.60 -37.75
N THR A 12 -28.02 6.33 -37.92
CA THR A 12 -28.83 5.34 -38.67
C THR A 12 -30.23 5.20 -38.06
N ILE A 13 -30.31 5.11 -36.73
CA ILE A 13 -31.59 4.94 -36.00
C ILE A 13 -32.44 6.22 -36.05
N GLU A 14 -31.82 7.41 -36.03
CA GLU A 14 -32.52 8.69 -36.19
C GLU A 14 -33.06 8.88 -37.61
N ILE A 15 -32.29 8.52 -38.64
CA ILE A 15 -32.74 8.53 -40.05
C ILE A 15 -33.95 7.59 -40.21
N TRP A 16 -33.90 6.37 -39.67
CA TRP A 16 -35.04 5.44 -39.68
C TRP A 16 -36.27 6.00 -38.95
N ALA A 17 -36.08 6.61 -37.78
CA ALA A 17 -37.18 7.14 -36.97
C ALA A 17 -37.89 8.35 -37.60
N LEU A 18 -37.19 9.09 -38.48
CA LEU A 18 -37.71 10.25 -39.21
C LEU A 18 -38.34 9.89 -40.57
N GLN A 19 -38.22 8.63 -41.04
CA GLN A 19 -38.85 8.17 -42.28
C GLN A 19 -40.34 7.88 -42.08
N SER A 20 -41.19 8.82 -42.52
CA SER A 20 -42.65 8.66 -42.57
C SER A 20 -43.10 7.44 -43.37
N ASP A 21 -42.46 7.20 -44.52
CA ASP A 21 -42.94 6.28 -45.55
C ASP A 21 -42.33 4.87 -45.41
N SER A 22 -41.50 4.64 -44.38
CA SER A 22 -40.89 3.34 -44.14
C SER A 22 -41.92 2.33 -43.60
N THR A 23 -42.11 1.23 -44.35
CA THR A 23 -42.94 0.08 -43.99
C THR A 23 -42.51 -0.63 -42.71
N LYS A 24 -41.29 -0.35 -42.22
CA LYS A 24 -40.80 -0.81 -40.93
C LYS A 24 -41.14 0.20 -39.85
N SER A 25 -42.01 -0.21 -38.93
CA SER A 25 -42.49 0.58 -37.79
C SER A 25 -41.85 0.16 -36.47
N LEU A 26 -41.23 -1.01 -36.41
CA LEU A 26 -40.45 -1.53 -35.28
C LEU A 26 -38.97 -1.60 -35.66
N MET A 27 -38.08 -1.14 -34.77
CA MET A 27 -36.65 -1.43 -34.83
C MET A 27 -36.24 -2.24 -33.61
N TRP A 28 -35.61 -3.39 -33.84
CA TRP A 28 -35.18 -4.33 -32.81
C TRP A 28 -33.65 -4.28 -32.64
N LEU A 29 -33.22 -3.78 -31.49
CA LEU A 29 -31.83 -3.61 -31.10
C LEU A 29 -31.41 -4.76 -30.16
N HIS A 30 -30.69 -5.75 -30.68
CA HIS A 30 -30.37 -6.97 -29.92
C HIS A 30 -28.86 -7.22 -29.72
N GLY A 31 -28.47 -8.45 -29.43
CA GLY A 31 -27.13 -8.87 -28.99
C GLY A 31 -27.09 -9.32 -27.53
N VAL A 32 -25.92 -9.75 -27.05
CA VAL A 32 -25.75 -10.33 -25.70
C VAL A 32 -25.89 -9.29 -24.56
N ALA A 33 -25.72 -9.74 -23.32
CA ALA A 33 -25.69 -8.85 -22.17
C ALA A 33 -24.44 -7.95 -22.21
N GLY A 34 -24.60 -6.65 -22.00
CA GLY A 34 -23.48 -5.72 -21.84
C GLY A 34 -22.95 -5.02 -23.10
N CYS A 35 -23.50 -5.26 -24.29
CA CYS A 35 -23.10 -4.59 -25.54
C CYS A 35 -23.48 -3.09 -25.61
N GLY A 36 -24.26 -2.60 -24.64
CA GLY A 36 -24.65 -1.18 -24.52
C GLY A 36 -26.10 -0.85 -24.93
N LYS A 37 -26.97 -1.83 -25.18
CA LYS A 37 -28.37 -1.66 -25.66
C LYS A 37 -29.15 -0.57 -24.92
N SER A 38 -29.27 -0.67 -23.59
CA SER A 38 -29.93 0.35 -22.76
C SER A 38 -29.27 1.73 -22.81
N SER A 39 -27.95 1.78 -23.03
CA SER A 39 -27.23 3.05 -23.20
C SER A 39 -27.51 3.71 -24.55
N ILE A 40 -27.93 2.94 -25.57
CA ILE A 40 -28.40 3.43 -26.87
C ILE A 40 -29.85 3.91 -26.72
N ALA A 41 -30.75 3.06 -26.21
CA ALA A 41 -32.16 3.39 -25.97
C ALA A 41 -32.34 4.67 -25.14
N HIS A 42 -31.60 4.82 -24.04
CA HIS A 42 -31.66 6.02 -23.20
C HIS A 42 -31.11 7.27 -23.93
N SER A 43 -30.07 7.14 -24.78
CA SER A 43 -29.57 8.28 -25.56
C SER A 43 -30.55 8.72 -26.63
N LEU A 44 -31.18 7.78 -27.33
CA LEU A 44 -32.21 8.05 -28.33
C LEU A 44 -33.43 8.71 -27.68
N ALA A 45 -33.94 8.15 -26.58
CA ALA A 45 -35.04 8.74 -25.84
C ALA A 45 -34.72 10.18 -25.39
N GLN A 46 -33.53 10.44 -24.85
CA GLN A 46 -33.13 11.78 -24.42
C GLN A 46 -33.00 12.77 -25.59
N LYS A 47 -32.48 12.32 -26.76
CA LYS A 47 -32.37 13.13 -27.98
C LYS A 47 -33.75 13.48 -28.54
N TRP A 48 -34.63 12.48 -28.70
CA TRP A 48 -36.00 12.67 -29.16
C TRP A 48 -36.87 13.44 -28.17
N GLN A 49 -36.57 13.41 -26.86
CA GLN A 49 -37.26 14.24 -25.88
C GLN A 49 -36.94 15.73 -26.05
N SER A 50 -35.68 16.10 -26.29
CA SER A 50 -35.31 17.51 -26.51
C SER A 50 -35.75 18.03 -27.88
N GLN A 51 -35.83 17.18 -28.90
CA GLN A 51 -36.39 17.49 -30.21
C GLN A 51 -37.93 17.51 -30.25
N GLY A 52 -38.60 16.92 -29.26
CA GLY A 52 -40.07 16.84 -29.19
C GLY A 52 -40.71 15.69 -29.99
N TYR A 53 -39.94 14.65 -30.32
CA TYR A 53 -40.34 13.44 -31.04
C TYR A 53 -40.64 12.23 -30.12
N LEU A 54 -40.19 12.27 -28.86
CA LEU A 54 -40.43 11.17 -27.92
C LEU A 54 -41.89 11.18 -27.44
N ALA A 55 -42.62 10.10 -27.75
CA ALA A 55 -44.02 9.92 -27.38
C ALA A 55 -44.20 9.19 -26.03
N ALA A 56 -43.44 8.11 -25.79
CA ALA A 56 -43.47 7.37 -24.54
C ALA A 56 -42.22 6.48 -24.34
N THR A 57 -41.96 6.09 -23.10
CA THR A 57 -40.85 5.19 -22.73
C THR A 57 -41.27 4.12 -21.73
N PHE A 58 -40.70 2.92 -21.83
CA PHE A 58 -40.76 1.93 -20.78
C PHE A 58 -39.43 1.19 -20.65
N PHE A 59 -38.74 1.36 -19.52
CA PHE A 59 -37.51 0.65 -19.21
C PHE A 59 -37.84 -0.55 -18.34
N CYS A 60 -37.85 -1.75 -18.92
CA CYS A 60 -38.13 -2.99 -18.19
C CYS A 60 -37.00 -3.28 -17.20
N SER A 61 -37.30 -3.96 -16.09
CA SER A 61 -36.25 -4.49 -15.21
C SER A 61 -36.80 -5.54 -14.25
N ARG A 62 -36.15 -6.70 -14.16
CA ARG A 62 -36.55 -7.79 -13.25
C ARG A 62 -36.46 -7.39 -11.78
N PHE A 63 -35.59 -6.42 -11.44
CA PHE A 63 -35.35 -5.95 -10.07
C PHE A 63 -36.44 -5.00 -9.52
N ASN A 64 -37.38 -4.54 -10.36
CA ASN A 64 -38.46 -3.66 -9.93
C ASN A 64 -39.81 -4.25 -10.32
N GLN A 65 -40.63 -4.66 -9.34
CA GLN A 65 -41.92 -5.30 -9.57
C GLN A 65 -42.90 -4.47 -10.43
N SER A 66 -42.76 -3.14 -10.48
CA SER A 66 -43.57 -2.29 -11.37
C SER A 66 -43.11 -2.36 -12.84
N ARG A 67 -41.82 -2.62 -13.08
CA ARG A 67 -41.18 -2.65 -14.42
C ARG A 67 -40.91 -4.07 -14.93
N ALA A 68 -41.02 -5.08 -14.07
CA ALA A 68 -40.94 -6.49 -14.41
C ALA A 68 -42.26 -7.08 -14.95
N LYS A 69 -43.40 -6.40 -14.75
CA LYS A 69 -44.74 -6.93 -15.06
C LYS A 69 -45.30 -6.39 -16.39
N PRO A 70 -45.58 -7.23 -17.40
CA PRO A 70 -46.15 -6.81 -18.70
C PRO A 70 -47.43 -5.98 -18.60
N MET A 71 -48.31 -6.29 -17.64
CA MET A 71 -49.56 -5.54 -17.36
C MET A 71 -49.38 -4.05 -17.01
N ASN A 72 -48.16 -3.61 -16.70
CA ASN A 72 -47.88 -2.20 -16.38
C ASN A 72 -47.37 -1.41 -17.59
N VAL A 73 -46.96 -2.06 -18.67
CA VAL A 73 -46.42 -1.41 -19.87
C VAL A 73 -47.49 -0.54 -20.52
N ILE A 74 -48.65 -1.12 -20.82
CA ILE A 74 -49.74 -0.42 -21.53
C ILE A 74 -50.28 0.79 -20.74
N PRO A 75 -50.63 0.69 -19.43
CA PRO A 75 -51.04 1.85 -18.65
C PRO A 75 -49.96 2.94 -18.55
N THR A 76 -48.68 2.56 -18.47
CA THR A 76 -47.56 3.51 -18.38
C THR A 76 -47.34 4.26 -19.69
N LEU A 77 -47.40 3.56 -20.83
CA LEU A 77 -47.34 4.19 -22.16
C LEU A 77 -48.54 5.14 -22.34
N ALA A 78 -49.76 4.68 -22.04
CA ALA A 78 -50.98 5.46 -22.13
C ALA A 78 -50.91 6.75 -21.29
N TRP A 79 -50.44 6.68 -20.04
CA TRP A 79 -50.27 7.87 -19.20
C TRP A 79 -49.25 8.87 -19.77
N GLN A 80 -48.14 8.40 -20.36
CA GLN A 80 -47.16 9.29 -21.01
C GLN A 80 -47.74 9.96 -22.26
N LEU A 81 -48.41 9.20 -23.13
CA LEU A 81 -49.11 9.72 -24.31
C LEU A 81 -50.15 10.80 -23.94
N ALA A 82 -50.92 10.56 -22.87
CA ALA A 82 -51.90 11.51 -22.33
C ALA A 82 -51.26 12.80 -21.79
N ARG A 83 -50.01 12.77 -21.32
CA ARG A 83 -49.31 14.01 -20.94
C ARG A 83 -48.96 14.86 -22.15
N ILE A 84 -48.54 14.25 -23.25
CA ILE A 84 -48.04 14.95 -24.44
C ILE A 84 -49.17 15.41 -25.38
N HIS A 85 -50.19 14.58 -25.62
CA HIS A 85 -51.21 14.87 -26.64
C HIS A 85 -52.62 15.11 -26.05
N GLN A 86 -53.19 16.29 -26.29
CA GLN A 86 -54.47 16.72 -25.69
C GLN A 86 -55.68 15.90 -26.15
N GLY A 87 -55.84 15.60 -27.44
CA GLY A 87 -56.99 14.81 -27.94
C GLY A 87 -57.04 13.40 -27.33
N TYR A 88 -55.93 12.67 -27.44
CA TYR A 88 -55.72 11.39 -26.75
C TYR A 88 -55.96 11.48 -25.23
N ARG A 89 -55.51 12.54 -24.53
CA ARG A 89 -55.80 12.76 -23.11
C ARG A 89 -57.31 12.81 -22.83
N GLN A 90 -58.06 13.55 -23.65
CA GLN A 90 -59.51 13.68 -23.51
C GLN A 90 -60.22 12.33 -23.75
N ALA A 91 -59.79 11.55 -24.74
CA ALA A 91 -60.30 10.20 -24.99
C ALA A 91 -60.05 9.25 -23.81
N VAL A 92 -58.83 9.24 -23.23
CA VAL A 92 -58.51 8.41 -22.05
C VAL A 92 -59.31 8.83 -20.82
N ILE A 93 -59.44 10.14 -20.54
CA ILE A 93 -60.27 10.64 -19.41
C ILE A 93 -61.74 10.23 -19.61
N SER A 94 -62.26 10.35 -20.83
CA SER A 94 -63.65 9.99 -21.16
C SER A 94 -63.95 8.51 -20.94
N TYR A 95 -62.94 7.64 -21.07
CA TYR A 95 -63.05 6.22 -20.71
C TYR A 95 -62.91 5.97 -19.20
N LEU A 96 -61.95 6.60 -18.52
CA LEU A 96 -61.74 6.42 -17.07
C LEU A 96 -62.91 6.94 -16.23
N MET A 97 -63.72 7.86 -16.76
CA MET A 97 -65.01 8.26 -16.14
C MET A 97 -66.09 7.16 -16.20
N GLN A 98 -65.87 6.05 -16.91
CA GLN A 98 -66.83 4.96 -17.09
C GLN A 98 -66.48 3.71 -16.25
N GLY A 99 -65.31 3.68 -15.60
CA GLY A 99 -64.88 2.57 -14.74
C GLY A 99 -63.36 2.37 -14.67
N ASP A 100 -62.95 1.44 -13.81
CA ASP A 100 -61.54 1.13 -13.55
C ASP A 100 -60.80 0.47 -14.73
N ILE A 101 -59.47 0.53 -14.67
CA ILE A 101 -58.58 -0.07 -15.66
C ILE A 101 -58.68 -1.61 -15.59
N PRO A 102 -58.97 -2.31 -16.71
CA PRO A 102 -59.04 -3.77 -16.74
C PRO A 102 -57.72 -4.44 -16.34
N THR A 103 -57.80 -5.61 -15.69
CA THR A 103 -56.63 -6.43 -15.34
C THR A 103 -56.05 -7.21 -16.53
N ALA A 104 -56.88 -7.55 -17.52
CA ALA A 104 -56.45 -8.30 -18.70
C ALA A 104 -55.74 -7.40 -19.73
N ILE A 105 -54.51 -7.77 -20.10
CA ILE A 105 -53.60 -6.96 -20.95
C ILE A 105 -54.18 -6.61 -22.33
N GLN A 106 -54.98 -7.50 -22.93
CA GLN A 106 -55.69 -7.24 -24.19
C GLN A 106 -56.80 -6.18 -24.03
N LEU A 107 -57.53 -6.19 -22.92
CA LEU A 107 -58.56 -5.18 -22.65
C LEU A 107 -57.93 -3.81 -22.33
N GLN A 108 -56.80 -3.80 -21.62
CA GLN A 108 -55.99 -2.58 -21.46
C GLN A 108 -55.54 -2.03 -22.82
N PHE A 109 -55.08 -2.88 -23.73
CA PHE A 109 -54.67 -2.46 -25.07
C PHE A 109 -55.81 -1.79 -25.85
N ASP A 110 -56.93 -2.51 -25.99
CA ASP A 110 -58.07 -2.03 -26.79
C ASP A 110 -58.65 -0.73 -26.22
N LYS A 111 -58.70 -0.60 -24.89
CA LYS A 111 -59.32 0.56 -24.20
C LYS A 111 -58.38 1.76 -23.96
N LEU A 112 -57.11 1.54 -23.63
CA LEU A 112 -56.19 2.63 -23.28
C LEU A 112 -55.36 3.12 -24.47
N LEU A 113 -54.95 2.23 -25.39
CA LEU A 113 -54.13 2.62 -26.54
C LEU A 113 -54.97 2.71 -27.82
N LYS A 114 -55.52 1.58 -28.28
CA LYS A 114 -56.13 1.47 -29.62
C LYS A 114 -57.31 2.42 -29.84
N VAL A 115 -58.33 2.39 -28.98
CA VAL A 115 -59.50 3.27 -29.13
C VAL A 115 -59.11 4.76 -29.00
N PRO A 116 -58.40 5.22 -27.96
CA PRO A 116 -58.00 6.62 -27.86
C PRO A 116 -57.06 7.12 -28.98
N LEU A 117 -56.18 6.28 -29.53
CA LEU A 117 -55.36 6.63 -30.70
C LEU A 117 -56.22 6.72 -31.98
N SER A 118 -57.19 5.83 -32.17
CA SER A 118 -58.12 5.89 -33.32
C SER A 118 -59.04 7.11 -33.32
N GLN A 119 -59.22 7.77 -32.15
CA GLN A 119 -59.99 8.99 -31.98
C GLN A 119 -59.18 10.28 -32.19
N MET A 120 -57.88 10.19 -32.49
CA MET A 120 -57.03 11.36 -32.79
C MET A 120 -57.33 11.90 -34.20
N THR A 121 -58.22 12.90 -34.28
CA THR A 121 -58.58 13.61 -35.51
C THR A 121 -57.45 14.45 -36.13
N GLN A 122 -56.38 14.71 -35.37
CA GLN A 122 -55.14 15.29 -35.87
C GLN A 122 -53.99 14.31 -35.60
N GLN A 123 -53.41 13.76 -36.67
CA GLN A 123 -52.14 13.05 -36.58
C GLN A 123 -51.00 14.06 -36.33
N PRO A 124 -49.91 13.67 -35.63
CA PRO A 124 -48.76 14.54 -35.41
C PRO A 124 -47.86 14.64 -36.66
N VAL A 125 -48.42 15.06 -37.81
CA VAL A 125 -47.81 14.94 -39.16
C VAL A 125 -46.38 15.49 -39.25
N ASN A 126 -46.05 16.55 -38.49
CA ASN A 126 -44.73 17.18 -38.51
C ASN A 126 -43.83 16.82 -37.29
N ARG A 127 -44.16 15.77 -36.53
CA ARG A 127 -43.31 15.26 -35.43
C ARG A 127 -43.34 13.74 -35.40
N GLY A 128 -42.22 13.12 -35.79
CA GLY A 128 -42.03 11.67 -35.69
C GLY A 128 -42.36 11.19 -34.28
N PHE A 129 -43.22 10.18 -34.15
CA PHE A 129 -43.88 9.84 -32.90
C PHE A 129 -43.31 8.52 -32.36
N VAL A 130 -42.25 8.62 -31.57
CA VAL A 130 -41.39 7.47 -31.24
C VAL A 130 -41.62 6.97 -29.82
N ILE A 131 -41.86 5.67 -29.68
CA ILE A 131 -41.85 4.95 -28.39
C ILE A 131 -40.52 4.22 -28.23
N VAL A 132 -39.98 4.16 -27.00
CA VAL A 132 -38.79 3.36 -26.68
C VAL A 132 -39.10 2.37 -25.55
N ILE A 133 -38.96 1.08 -25.82
CA ILE A 133 -39.08 0.00 -24.83
C ILE A 133 -37.72 -0.69 -24.70
N ASP A 134 -37.14 -0.62 -23.51
CA ASP A 134 -35.79 -1.12 -23.24
C ASP A 134 -35.82 -2.41 -22.40
N ALA A 135 -34.85 -3.29 -22.65
CA ALA A 135 -34.62 -4.55 -21.92
C ALA A 135 -35.85 -5.47 -21.87
N PHE A 136 -36.54 -5.67 -22.99
CA PHE A 136 -37.80 -6.42 -23.04
C PHE A 136 -37.69 -7.88 -22.58
N ASP A 137 -36.50 -8.49 -22.62
CA ASP A 137 -36.19 -9.79 -21.98
C ASP A 137 -36.27 -9.77 -20.44
N GLU A 138 -36.39 -8.58 -19.84
CA GLU A 138 -36.68 -8.37 -18.40
C GLU A 138 -38.15 -8.06 -18.11
N CYS A 139 -39.03 -8.08 -19.12
CA CYS A 139 -40.48 -7.96 -18.95
C CYS A 139 -41.12 -9.35 -18.84
N GLY A 140 -41.38 -9.78 -17.61
CA GLY A 140 -42.10 -11.02 -17.30
C GLY A 140 -41.43 -12.32 -17.75
N GLU A 141 -42.22 -13.39 -17.67
CA GLU A 141 -41.92 -14.72 -18.21
C GLU A 141 -42.51 -14.86 -19.63
N GLU A 142 -42.03 -15.82 -20.43
CA GLU A 142 -42.40 -15.98 -21.85
C GLU A 142 -43.92 -15.92 -22.08
N GLU A 143 -44.69 -16.73 -21.35
CA GLU A 143 -46.15 -16.80 -21.47
C GLU A 143 -46.85 -15.44 -21.29
N SER A 144 -46.26 -14.56 -20.47
CA SER A 144 -46.77 -13.21 -20.18
C SER A 144 -46.19 -12.13 -21.11
N ARG A 145 -45.00 -12.35 -21.66
CA ARG A 145 -44.27 -11.42 -22.54
C ARG A 145 -44.73 -11.52 -23.98
N ARG A 146 -44.92 -12.75 -24.48
CA ARG A 146 -45.29 -13.04 -25.87
C ARG A 146 -46.64 -12.40 -26.28
N PRO A 147 -47.71 -12.41 -25.45
CA PRO A 147 -48.94 -11.68 -25.75
C PRO A 147 -48.74 -10.16 -25.83
N LEU A 148 -47.90 -9.57 -24.96
CA LEU A 148 -47.58 -8.14 -25.02
C LEU A 148 -46.82 -7.78 -26.31
N LEU A 149 -45.88 -8.62 -26.76
CA LEU A 149 -45.14 -8.39 -28.00
C LEU A 149 -46.07 -8.40 -29.23
N LEU A 150 -46.98 -9.37 -29.31
CA LEU A 150 -48.00 -9.45 -30.35
C LEU A 150 -48.95 -8.24 -30.33
N ILE A 151 -49.31 -7.77 -29.13
CA ILE A 151 -50.10 -6.54 -28.94
C ILE A 151 -49.34 -5.29 -29.46
N LEU A 152 -48.05 -5.18 -29.17
CA LEU A 152 -47.22 -4.04 -29.64
C LEU A 152 -47.02 -4.06 -31.16
N LEU A 153 -46.85 -5.23 -31.78
CA LEU A 153 -46.85 -5.36 -33.25
C LEU A 153 -48.20 -4.93 -33.85
N LYS A 154 -49.31 -5.38 -33.24
CA LYS A 154 -50.69 -5.03 -33.67
C LYS A 154 -50.99 -3.53 -33.50
N LEU A 155 -50.40 -2.86 -32.52
CA LEU A 155 -50.47 -1.40 -32.38
C LEU A 155 -49.87 -0.71 -33.60
N LEU A 156 -48.63 -1.05 -33.95
CA LEU A 156 -47.89 -0.42 -35.04
C LEU A 156 -48.54 -0.66 -36.42
N GLN A 157 -49.23 -1.79 -36.58
CA GLN A 157 -50.09 -2.04 -37.75
C GLN A 157 -51.28 -1.07 -37.85
N THR A 158 -51.87 -0.69 -36.71
CA THR A 158 -52.96 0.30 -36.66
C THR A 158 -52.49 1.75 -36.66
N THR A 159 -51.21 2.02 -36.36
CA THR A 159 -50.61 3.37 -36.38
C THR A 159 -49.25 3.38 -37.10
N PRO A 160 -49.19 3.30 -38.44
CA PRO A 160 -47.92 3.25 -39.20
C PRO A 160 -47.03 4.49 -39.03
N TRP A 161 -47.64 5.63 -38.68
CA TRP A 161 -46.97 6.90 -38.34
C TRP A 161 -46.26 6.89 -36.98
N MET A 162 -46.43 5.82 -36.19
CA MET A 162 -45.75 5.60 -34.91
C MET A 162 -44.56 4.66 -35.13
N LYS A 163 -43.41 5.00 -34.54
CA LYS A 163 -42.21 4.15 -34.53
C LYS A 163 -41.96 3.60 -33.13
N LEU A 164 -41.50 2.36 -33.02
CA LEU A 164 -41.07 1.74 -31.76
C LEU A 164 -39.62 1.27 -31.87
N VAL A 165 -38.76 1.73 -30.95
CA VAL A 165 -37.46 1.10 -30.70
C VAL A 165 -37.63 0.11 -29.55
N LEU A 166 -37.31 -1.16 -29.81
CA LEU A 166 -37.33 -2.24 -28.83
C LEU A 166 -35.91 -2.77 -28.62
N THR A 167 -35.46 -2.90 -27.38
CA THR A 167 -34.20 -3.61 -27.09
C THR A 167 -34.44 -4.89 -26.29
N SER A 168 -33.68 -5.94 -26.61
CA SER A 168 -33.69 -7.18 -25.81
C SER A 168 -32.41 -8.01 -26.04
N ARG A 169 -32.27 -9.14 -25.33
CA ARG A 169 -31.50 -10.30 -25.82
C ARG A 169 -32.28 -10.99 -26.96
N PRO A 170 -31.60 -11.68 -27.90
CA PRO A 170 -32.24 -12.69 -28.72
C PRO A 170 -32.62 -13.87 -27.81
N LEU A 171 -33.89 -13.90 -27.43
CA LEU A 171 -34.55 -15.06 -26.81
C LEU A 171 -35.50 -15.64 -27.84
N GLU A 172 -35.65 -16.95 -27.87
CA GLU A 172 -36.46 -17.67 -28.87
C GLU A 172 -37.91 -17.15 -28.95
N ASP A 173 -38.51 -16.77 -27.83
CA ASP A 173 -39.87 -16.22 -27.76
C ASP A 173 -40.02 -14.83 -28.40
N ILE A 174 -38.94 -14.04 -28.39
CA ILE A 174 -38.87 -12.70 -28.99
C ILE A 174 -38.49 -12.83 -30.47
N GLU A 175 -37.45 -13.59 -30.76
CA GLU A 175 -36.89 -13.78 -32.10
C GLU A 175 -37.90 -14.45 -33.04
N SER A 176 -38.54 -15.55 -32.62
CA SER A 176 -39.58 -16.23 -33.40
C SER A 176 -40.84 -15.38 -33.64
N CYS A 177 -41.10 -14.37 -32.80
CA CYS A 177 -42.19 -13.42 -33.01
C CYS A 177 -41.81 -12.24 -33.93
N LEU A 178 -40.54 -11.81 -33.93
CA LEU A 178 -40.10 -10.64 -34.71
C LEU A 178 -39.64 -11.00 -36.13
N MET A 179 -38.84 -12.06 -36.28
CA MET A 179 -38.30 -12.51 -37.57
C MET A 179 -39.40 -12.86 -38.59
N ASN A 180 -40.56 -13.31 -38.10
CA ASN A 180 -41.72 -13.65 -38.93
C ASN A 180 -42.53 -12.43 -39.42
N THR A 181 -42.02 -11.19 -39.31
CA THR A 181 -42.77 -9.98 -39.69
C THR A 181 -41.93 -8.96 -40.48
N HIS A 182 -42.41 -8.56 -41.67
CA HIS A 182 -41.75 -7.58 -42.54
C HIS A 182 -41.72 -6.12 -42.00
N GLN A 183 -42.22 -5.89 -40.79
CA GLN A 183 -42.35 -4.56 -40.16
C GLN A 183 -41.16 -4.23 -39.23
N VAL A 184 -40.19 -5.15 -39.10
CA VAL A 184 -39.04 -5.04 -38.20
C VAL A 184 -37.78 -4.64 -38.96
N GLU A 185 -37.04 -3.67 -38.43
CA GLU A 185 -35.62 -3.47 -38.75
C GLU A 185 -34.76 -4.06 -37.64
N GLU A 186 -34.00 -5.10 -37.97
CA GLU A 186 -33.10 -5.77 -37.03
C GLU A 186 -31.72 -5.10 -37.01
N ILE A 187 -31.17 -4.87 -35.82
CA ILE A 187 -29.76 -4.53 -35.63
C ILE A 187 -29.19 -5.33 -34.46
N ASP A 188 -28.34 -6.33 -34.75
CA ASP A 188 -27.40 -6.85 -33.77
C ASP A 188 -26.31 -5.79 -33.47
N ILE A 189 -26.04 -5.59 -32.18
CA ILE A 189 -25.09 -4.62 -31.64
C ILE A 189 -23.74 -5.28 -31.29
N PHE A 190 -23.64 -6.62 -31.35
CA PHE A 190 -22.46 -7.40 -31.00
C PHE A 190 -21.57 -7.79 -32.20
N SER A 191 -22.16 -8.15 -33.35
CA SER A 191 -21.42 -8.50 -34.59
C SER A 191 -20.83 -7.30 -35.33
N LYS A 192 -21.40 -6.09 -35.16
CA LYS A 192 -20.77 -4.85 -35.64
C LYS A 192 -19.49 -4.60 -34.84
N ASP A 193 -18.38 -4.24 -35.48
CA ASP A 193 -17.17 -3.85 -34.74
C ASP A 193 -17.46 -2.64 -33.86
N THR A 194 -17.16 -2.77 -32.57
CA THR A 194 -17.39 -1.76 -31.54
C THR A 194 -16.08 -1.24 -30.93
N ARG A 195 -14.93 -1.80 -31.37
CA ARG A 195 -13.63 -1.63 -30.74
C ARG A 195 -13.18 -0.16 -30.71
N SER A 196 -13.46 0.59 -31.77
CA SER A 196 -13.23 2.04 -31.85
C SER A 196 -14.02 2.82 -30.81
N ASP A 197 -15.32 2.54 -30.66
CA ASP A 197 -16.18 3.18 -29.66
C ASP A 197 -15.81 2.80 -28.23
N ILE A 198 -15.42 1.54 -27.99
CA ILE A 198 -14.91 1.09 -26.68
C ILE A 198 -13.57 1.78 -26.37
N GLN A 199 -12.66 1.88 -27.35
CA GLN A 199 -11.37 2.55 -27.21
C GLN A 199 -11.52 4.05 -26.95
N LEU A 200 -12.49 4.70 -27.60
CA LEU A 200 -12.83 6.09 -27.34
C LEU A 200 -13.43 6.26 -25.94
N PHE A 201 -14.31 5.34 -25.52
CA PHE A 201 -14.86 5.30 -24.15
C PHE A 201 -13.75 5.14 -23.09
N THR A 202 -12.85 4.16 -23.24
CA THR A 202 -11.79 3.92 -22.26
C THR A 202 -10.78 5.05 -22.24
N ARG A 203 -10.35 5.60 -23.39
CA ARG A 203 -9.43 6.74 -23.46
C ARG A 203 -10.00 7.98 -22.79
N LYS A 204 -11.27 8.32 -23.06
CA LYS A 204 -11.94 9.49 -22.48
C LYS A 204 -12.15 9.33 -20.97
N LYS A 205 -12.53 8.12 -20.52
CA LYS A 205 -12.58 7.78 -19.09
C LYS A 205 -11.20 7.70 -18.43
N ALA A 206 -10.14 7.35 -19.15
CA ALA A 206 -8.78 7.34 -18.63
C ALA A 206 -8.26 8.78 -18.46
N GLN A 207 -8.55 9.67 -19.41
CA GLN A 207 -8.25 11.11 -19.31
C GLN A 207 -8.98 11.77 -18.11
N GLU A 208 -10.25 11.43 -17.87
CA GLU A 208 -11.00 11.83 -16.65
C GLU A 208 -10.35 11.35 -15.33
N LEU A 209 -9.44 10.37 -15.40
CA LEU A 209 -8.88 9.65 -14.25
C LEU A 209 -7.35 9.76 -14.15
N GLY A 210 -6.68 10.48 -15.05
CA GLY A 210 -5.21 10.57 -15.10
C GLY A 210 -4.50 9.29 -15.54
N ILE A 211 -5.21 8.32 -16.13
CA ILE A 211 -4.68 7.01 -16.50
C ILE A 211 -4.05 7.06 -17.91
N SER A 212 -2.91 6.37 -18.10
CA SER A 212 -2.22 6.27 -19.40
C SER A 212 -3.11 5.70 -20.50
N ALA A 213 -3.03 6.30 -21.69
CA ALA A 213 -3.74 5.84 -22.89
C ALA A 213 -3.38 4.40 -23.31
N VAL A 214 -2.17 3.93 -22.96
CA VAL A 214 -1.74 2.53 -23.22
C VAL A 214 -2.60 1.54 -22.43
N ILE A 215 -2.88 1.85 -21.17
CA ILE A 215 -3.74 1.03 -20.29
C ILE A 215 -5.19 1.09 -20.80
N ALA A 216 -5.67 2.27 -21.21
CA ALA A 216 -6.99 2.44 -21.81
C ALA A 216 -7.18 1.60 -23.09
N ASP A 217 -6.16 1.53 -23.94
CA ASP A 217 -6.15 0.71 -25.16
C ASP A 217 -6.11 -0.79 -24.84
N GLN A 218 -5.37 -1.21 -23.81
CA GLN A 218 -5.34 -2.60 -23.37
C GLN A 218 -6.71 -3.06 -22.82
N ILE A 219 -7.37 -2.22 -22.01
CA ILE A 219 -8.74 -2.46 -21.52
C ILE A 219 -9.71 -2.57 -22.70
N ALA A 220 -9.60 -1.70 -23.71
CA ALA A 220 -10.45 -1.77 -24.90
C ALA A 220 -10.22 -3.04 -25.75
N ARG A 221 -8.99 -3.55 -25.79
CA ARG A 221 -8.67 -4.83 -26.45
C ARG A 221 -9.25 -6.02 -25.68
N GLN A 222 -9.14 -6.02 -24.34
CA GLN A 222 -9.64 -7.10 -23.48
C GLN A 222 -11.18 -7.13 -23.39
N ALA A 223 -11.86 -5.99 -23.57
CA ALA A 223 -13.31 -5.89 -23.49
C ALA A 223 -14.08 -6.70 -24.56
N ASN A 224 -13.46 -7.05 -25.70
CA ASN A 224 -14.03 -7.90 -26.75
C ASN A 224 -15.52 -7.64 -27.08
N ASN A 225 -15.83 -6.43 -27.55
CA ASN A 225 -17.18 -5.90 -27.83
C ASN A 225 -18.16 -5.75 -26.64
N LEU A 226 -17.73 -6.01 -25.40
CA LEU A 226 -18.54 -5.84 -24.19
C LEU A 226 -18.26 -4.50 -23.48
N PHE A 227 -19.09 -3.50 -23.78
CA PHE A 227 -19.09 -2.21 -23.08
C PHE A 227 -19.23 -2.34 -21.56
N ILE A 228 -19.96 -3.34 -21.05
CA ILE A 228 -20.06 -3.57 -19.61
C ILE A 228 -18.72 -3.97 -18.98
N TRP A 229 -17.88 -4.73 -19.70
CA TRP A 229 -16.57 -5.13 -19.20
C TRP A 229 -15.63 -3.92 -19.14
N ALA A 230 -15.56 -3.15 -20.24
CA ALA A 230 -14.81 -1.90 -20.27
C ALA A 230 -15.30 -0.90 -19.19
N LYS A 231 -16.62 -0.77 -19.01
CA LYS A 231 -17.19 0.07 -17.95
C LYS A 231 -16.80 -0.45 -16.56
N ILE A 232 -16.94 -1.74 -16.27
CA ILE A 232 -16.59 -2.30 -14.96
C ILE A 232 -15.10 -2.13 -14.66
N ALA A 233 -14.21 -2.33 -15.65
CA ALA A 233 -12.79 -2.07 -15.50
C ALA A 233 -12.50 -0.59 -15.20
N MET A 234 -13.09 0.34 -15.95
CA MET A 234 -12.91 1.77 -15.71
C MET A 234 -13.59 2.25 -14.41
N ASP A 235 -14.72 1.68 -14.00
CA ASP A 235 -15.38 1.96 -12.72
C ASP A 235 -14.63 1.33 -11.53
N PHE A 236 -13.93 0.21 -11.72
CA PHE A 236 -13.04 -0.39 -10.71
C PHE A 236 -11.79 0.49 -10.50
N LEU A 237 -11.13 0.89 -11.59
CA LEU A 237 -10.03 1.88 -11.55
C LEU A 237 -10.49 3.20 -10.93
N LYS A 238 -11.68 3.69 -11.32
CA LYS A 238 -12.30 4.88 -10.71
C LYS A 238 -12.59 4.71 -9.22
N LYS A 239 -12.99 3.52 -8.75
CA LYS A 239 -13.17 3.23 -7.32
C LYS A 239 -11.85 3.20 -6.56
N GLY A 240 -10.79 2.64 -7.15
CA GLY A 240 -9.42 2.75 -6.60
C GLY A 240 -9.01 4.20 -6.42
N LEU A 241 -9.20 5.03 -7.45
CA LEU A 241 -8.85 6.46 -7.44
C LEU A 241 -9.75 7.30 -6.51
N ASN A 242 -11.06 7.03 -6.45
CA ASN A 242 -12.00 7.81 -5.62
C ASN A 242 -12.13 7.30 -4.17
N ARG A 243 -11.39 6.26 -3.79
CA ARG A 243 -11.16 5.94 -2.36
C ARG A 243 -10.28 7.00 -1.67
N GLN A 244 -9.53 7.80 -2.42
CA GLN A 244 -9.02 9.07 -1.90
C GLN A 244 -10.17 10.07 -1.69
N LYS A 245 -10.73 10.14 -0.46
CA LYS A 245 -11.30 11.35 0.20
C LYS A 245 -11.93 11.05 1.59
N ARG A 246 -11.09 10.82 2.60
CA ARG A 246 -11.15 11.43 3.95
C ARG A 246 -9.96 10.93 4.81
N PRO A 247 -9.47 11.72 5.78
CA PRO A 247 -8.54 11.24 6.80
C PRO A 247 -9.21 10.23 7.75
N LEU A 248 -8.40 9.45 8.47
CA LEU A 248 -8.86 8.64 9.61
C LEU A 248 -8.97 9.54 10.85
N GLU A 249 -10.09 10.24 10.97
CA GLU A 249 -10.32 11.24 12.02
C GLU A 249 -10.69 10.56 13.36
N GLY A 250 -9.98 10.88 14.45
CA GLY A 250 -10.32 10.40 15.79
C GLY A 250 -9.23 10.54 16.86
N HIS A 251 -7.94 10.56 16.49
CA HIS A 251 -6.88 10.94 17.42
C HIS A 251 -6.80 12.47 17.60
N THR A 252 -6.36 12.95 18.77
CA THR A 252 -6.40 14.38 19.15
C THR A 252 -5.04 15.03 19.41
N ASP A 253 -3.94 14.27 19.40
CA ASP A 253 -2.56 14.77 19.33
C ASP A 253 -1.88 14.13 18.10
N CYS A 254 -0.60 14.40 17.87
CA CYS A 254 0.17 13.74 16.81
C CYS A 254 -0.07 12.22 16.79
N VAL A 255 -0.33 11.69 15.59
CA VAL A 255 -0.38 10.24 15.38
C VAL A 255 1.06 9.78 15.44
N ILE A 256 1.43 9.44 16.67
CA ILE A 256 2.79 9.06 16.99
C ILE A 256 3.13 7.79 16.20
N SER A 257 2.18 6.96 15.72
CA SER A 257 2.21 6.31 14.38
C SER A 257 1.05 5.30 14.21
N VAL A 258 1.02 4.46 13.17
CA VAL A 258 0.01 3.40 12.97
C VAL A 258 0.59 2.10 12.44
N ALA A 259 -0.21 1.04 12.46
CA ALA A 259 0.14 -0.31 12.07
C ALA A 259 -0.83 -0.98 11.10
N PHE A 260 -0.43 -2.06 10.42
CA PHE A 260 -1.36 -3.02 9.77
C PHE A 260 -1.20 -4.43 10.34
N SER A 261 -2.28 -5.20 10.31
CA SER A 261 -2.28 -6.64 10.59
C SER A 261 -1.66 -7.44 9.43
N PRO A 262 -1.13 -8.66 9.67
CA PRO A 262 -0.49 -9.48 8.63
C PRO A 262 -1.41 -9.90 7.47
N ASP A 263 -2.73 -9.84 7.66
CA ASP A 263 -3.75 -10.06 6.62
C ASP A 263 -4.05 -8.79 5.77
N GLY A 264 -3.48 -7.64 6.13
CA GLY A 264 -3.72 -6.33 5.52
C GLY A 264 -5.12 -5.74 5.77
N GLN A 265 -5.96 -6.34 6.60
CA GLN A 265 -7.38 -5.96 6.74
C GLN A 265 -7.67 -4.96 7.86
N ARG A 266 -6.81 -4.90 8.89
CA ARG A 266 -6.95 -3.96 10.02
C ARG A 266 -5.71 -3.10 10.16
N ILE A 267 -5.93 -1.90 10.65
CA ILE A 267 -4.90 -0.92 11.01
C ILE A 267 -4.97 -0.69 12.52
N VAL A 268 -3.85 -0.46 13.23
CA VAL A 268 -3.90 0.08 14.60
C VAL A 268 -2.99 1.29 14.80
N SER A 269 -3.55 2.43 15.20
CA SER A 269 -2.80 3.65 15.51
C SER A 269 -2.61 3.83 17.00
N GLY A 270 -1.54 4.52 17.38
CA GLY A 270 -1.36 5.10 18.71
C GLY A 270 -0.86 6.54 18.60
N SER A 271 -1.07 7.32 19.66
CA SER A 271 -0.92 8.77 19.60
C SER A 271 -0.37 9.37 20.89
N GLY A 272 0.13 10.59 20.78
CA GLY A 272 0.40 11.47 21.91
C GLY A 272 -0.84 11.70 22.80
N ASP A 273 -2.05 11.46 22.27
CA ASP A 273 -3.31 11.49 23.03
C ASP A 273 -3.50 10.31 24.00
N LYS A 274 -2.50 9.42 24.11
CA LYS A 274 -2.43 8.32 25.08
C LYS A 274 -3.37 7.14 24.77
N THR A 275 -4.10 7.20 23.66
CA THR A 275 -5.00 6.12 23.21
C THR A 275 -4.39 5.32 22.05
N ILE A 276 -4.95 4.13 21.86
CA ILE A 276 -4.70 3.26 20.72
C ILE A 276 -6.05 3.06 19.99
N ARG A 277 -6.09 3.02 18.65
CA ARG A 277 -7.33 2.84 17.89
C ARG A 277 -7.16 1.81 16.78
N ILE A 278 -8.08 0.86 16.66
CA ILE A 278 -8.10 -0.14 15.57
C ILE A 278 -9.08 0.33 14.47
N TRP A 279 -8.68 0.26 13.21
CA TRP A 279 -9.44 0.69 12.03
C TRP A 279 -9.53 -0.42 10.99
N ASP A 280 -10.58 -0.40 10.18
CA ASP A 280 -10.75 -1.28 9.02
C ASP A 280 -10.01 -0.67 7.82
N ALA A 281 -9.10 -1.43 7.22
CA ALA A 281 -8.22 -0.95 6.14
C ALA A 281 -8.95 -0.71 4.81
N VAL A 282 -10.20 -1.19 4.67
CA VAL A 282 -10.97 -1.21 3.42
C VAL A 282 -12.02 -0.09 3.38
N SER A 283 -12.53 0.33 4.54
CA SER A 283 -13.55 1.36 4.74
C SER A 283 -13.02 2.63 5.43
N GLY A 284 -11.93 2.53 6.21
CA GLY A 284 -11.40 3.62 7.03
C GLY A 284 -12.24 3.93 8.28
N THR A 285 -13.01 2.96 8.79
CA THR A 285 -13.82 3.13 10.02
C THR A 285 -13.13 2.54 11.24
N SER A 286 -13.28 3.16 12.41
CA SER A 286 -12.81 2.60 13.69
C SER A 286 -13.58 1.29 13.98
N VAL A 287 -12.86 0.17 14.09
CA VAL A 287 -13.43 -1.17 14.36
C VAL A 287 -13.92 -1.27 15.80
N LEU A 288 -13.19 -0.62 16.71
CA LEU A 288 -13.47 -0.54 18.13
C LEU A 288 -13.48 0.92 18.60
N GLN A 289 -13.89 1.13 19.85
CA GLN A 289 -13.61 2.36 20.59
C GLN A 289 -12.10 2.48 20.89
N PRO A 290 -11.60 3.66 21.32
CA PRO A 290 -10.21 3.80 21.73
C PRO A 290 -9.85 2.82 22.86
N LEU A 291 -8.70 2.18 22.72
CA LEU A 291 -8.12 1.35 23.78
C LEU A 291 -7.37 2.30 24.72
N GLU A 292 -8.03 2.65 25.81
CA GLU A 292 -7.51 3.56 26.82
C GLU A 292 -6.75 2.78 27.90
N GLY A 293 -5.62 3.32 28.35
CA GLY A 293 -4.91 2.74 29.49
C GLY A 293 -3.49 3.25 29.72
N HIS A 294 -2.75 3.62 28.67
CA HIS A 294 -1.49 4.32 28.86
C HIS A 294 -1.72 5.72 29.43
N THR A 295 -0.80 6.17 30.28
CA THR A 295 -0.95 7.38 31.10
C THR A 295 -0.19 8.59 30.55
N HIS A 296 0.75 8.33 29.66
CA HIS A 296 1.45 9.30 28.83
C HIS A 296 1.25 8.90 27.38
N ARG A 297 1.93 9.58 26.45
CA ARG A 297 1.88 9.28 25.01
C ARG A 297 1.94 7.77 24.83
N VAL A 298 1.03 7.19 24.05
CA VAL A 298 1.38 5.88 23.48
C VAL A 298 2.40 6.22 22.45
N THR A 299 3.45 5.44 22.43
CA THR A 299 4.60 5.78 21.67
C THR A 299 4.72 4.74 20.56
N SER A 300 4.53 3.44 20.86
CA SER A 300 4.44 2.41 19.83
C SER A 300 3.36 1.38 20.04
N VAL A 301 2.95 0.71 18.96
CA VAL A 301 2.08 -0.45 18.90
C VAL A 301 2.29 -1.22 17.59
N ALA A 302 1.86 -2.48 17.51
CA ALA A 302 1.35 -3.16 16.30
C ALA A 302 0.94 -4.62 16.59
N PHE A 303 0.74 -5.47 15.57
CA PHE A 303 0.10 -6.79 15.65
C PHE A 303 1.05 -7.99 15.84
N SER A 304 0.62 -9.13 16.36
CA SER A 304 1.34 -10.41 16.23
C SER A 304 1.35 -10.94 14.79
N PRO A 305 2.24 -11.89 14.42
CA PRO A 305 2.25 -12.52 13.08
C PRO A 305 0.98 -13.29 12.71
N ASP A 306 0.15 -13.63 13.70
CA ASP A 306 -1.19 -14.20 13.56
C ASP A 306 -2.31 -13.14 13.42
N GLY A 307 -1.99 -11.85 13.59
CA GLY A 307 -2.95 -10.73 13.54
C GLY A 307 -3.95 -10.64 14.72
N GLN A 308 -3.82 -11.47 15.75
CA GLN A 308 -4.82 -11.58 16.82
C GLN A 308 -4.54 -10.70 18.03
N ARG A 309 -3.29 -10.38 18.33
CA ARG A 309 -2.90 -9.50 19.44
C ARG A 309 -2.21 -8.26 18.91
N ILE A 310 -2.26 -7.20 19.69
CA ILE A 310 -1.45 -5.99 19.55
C ILE A 310 -0.61 -5.85 20.81
N VAL A 311 0.62 -5.36 20.73
CA VAL A 311 1.34 -4.88 21.93
C VAL A 311 1.75 -3.43 21.72
N SER A 312 2.02 -2.68 22.79
CA SER A 312 2.33 -1.25 22.73
C SER A 312 3.32 -0.80 23.79
N GLY A 313 4.26 0.09 23.43
CA GLY A 313 5.11 0.88 24.33
C GLY A 313 4.58 2.29 24.55
N SER A 314 4.98 2.95 25.65
CA SER A 314 4.53 4.30 26.01
C SER A 314 5.60 5.14 26.69
N ASP A 315 5.46 6.47 26.63
CA ASP A 315 6.19 7.40 27.50
C ASP A 315 6.08 7.03 29.00
N ASP A 316 5.02 6.30 29.39
CA ASP A 316 4.76 5.87 30.76
C ASP A 316 5.61 4.71 31.29
N LYS A 317 6.66 4.32 30.56
CA LYS A 317 7.63 3.27 30.95
C LYS A 317 7.05 1.85 30.91
N THR A 318 5.77 1.69 30.52
CA THR A 318 5.07 0.41 30.48
C THR A 318 4.79 -0.07 29.07
N ILE A 319 4.51 -1.37 28.98
CA ILE A 319 4.21 -2.06 27.74
C ILE A 319 2.93 -2.87 27.94
N ARG A 320 2.03 -2.86 26.97
CA ARG A 320 0.68 -3.42 27.12
C ARG A 320 0.33 -4.32 25.95
N ILE A 321 -0.34 -5.43 26.23
CA ILE A 321 -0.84 -6.34 25.20
C ILE A 321 -2.36 -6.19 25.16
N TRP A 322 -2.91 -6.11 23.96
CA TRP A 322 -4.32 -5.91 23.65
C TRP A 322 -4.79 -7.01 22.70
N ASP A 323 -6.02 -7.45 22.85
CA ASP A 323 -6.67 -8.36 21.92
C ASP A 323 -7.20 -7.54 20.73
N ALA A 324 -6.84 -7.92 19.51
CA ALA A 324 -7.10 -7.12 18.32
C ALA A 324 -8.54 -7.24 17.77
N VAL A 325 -9.40 -8.03 18.43
CA VAL A 325 -10.79 -8.28 18.03
C VAL A 325 -11.78 -7.64 19.01
N SER A 326 -11.46 -7.68 20.31
CA SER A 326 -12.27 -7.15 21.41
C SER A 326 -11.73 -5.86 22.02
N GLY A 327 -10.44 -5.55 21.81
CA GLY A 327 -9.76 -4.40 22.42
C GLY A 327 -9.40 -4.58 23.90
N ALA A 328 -9.71 -5.75 24.48
CA ALA A 328 -9.41 -6.04 25.88
C ALA A 328 -7.90 -6.12 26.13
N LEU A 329 -7.46 -5.68 27.30
CA LEU A 329 -6.07 -5.83 27.74
C LEU A 329 -5.80 -7.32 28.05
N VAL A 330 -4.89 -7.97 27.33
CA VAL A 330 -4.61 -9.42 27.44
C VAL A 330 -3.85 -9.74 28.73
N LEU A 331 -2.91 -8.87 29.12
CA LEU A 331 -2.12 -8.98 30.35
C LEU A 331 -2.01 -7.62 31.04
N HIS A 332 -1.77 -7.61 32.35
CA HIS A 332 -1.43 -6.38 33.07
C HIS A 332 -0.19 -5.70 32.48
N PRO A 333 -0.04 -4.35 32.60
CA PRO A 333 1.04 -3.62 31.96
C PRO A 333 2.42 -4.10 32.43
N LEU A 334 3.24 -4.51 31.48
CA LEU A 334 4.61 -4.99 31.69
C LEU A 334 5.47 -3.80 32.13
N LYS A 335 6.15 -3.95 33.27
CA LYS A 335 6.92 -2.88 33.94
C LYS A 335 8.34 -3.36 34.20
N GLY A 336 9.32 -2.60 33.71
CA GLY A 336 10.72 -2.98 33.85
C GLY A 336 11.72 -1.92 33.43
N HIS A 337 11.34 -1.01 32.52
CA HIS A 337 12.14 0.18 32.24
C HIS A 337 12.07 1.19 33.36
N ILE A 338 13.18 1.90 33.53
CA ILE A 338 13.29 3.00 34.49
C ILE A 338 13.14 4.38 33.85
N TYR A 339 13.08 4.49 32.52
CA TYR A 339 12.76 5.70 31.76
C TYR A 339 11.68 5.42 30.70
N ARG A 340 11.32 6.43 29.89
CA ARG A 340 10.21 6.32 28.93
C ARG A 340 10.47 5.23 27.91
N VAL A 341 9.41 4.69 27.33
CA VAL A 341 9.53 3.78 26.21
C VAL A 341 9.43 4.74 24.97
N THR A 342 10.57 5.20 24.36
CA THR A 342 10.77 5.57 22.88
C THR A 342 11.62 4.78 21.70
N SER A 343 11.92 3.43 21.54
CA SER A 343 11.74 2.49 20.39
C SER A 343 11.11 1.01 20.66
N VAL A 344 10.31 0.16 19.86
CA VAL A 344 9.67 -1.24 20.16
C VAL A 344 8.78 -2.15 19.08
N ALA A 345 8.79 -3.57 18.94
CA ALA A 345 7.94 -4.71 18.20
C ALA A 345 8.12 -6.39 18.22
N PHE A 346 7.08 -7.30 17.92
CA PHE A 346 6.84 -8.85 18.16
C PHE A 346 7.47 -10.02 17.33
N SER A 347 8.06 -11.08 17.94
CA SER A 347 8.65 -12.32 17.32
C SER A 347 7.98 -13.06 16.13
N PRO A 348 8.74 -13.82 15.26
CA PRO A 348 8.19 -14.53 14.10
C PRO A 348 7.14 -15.58 14.36
N ASP A 349 7.31 -16.28 15.47
CA ASP A 349 6.40 -17.31 15.94
C ASP A 349 5.32 -16.73 16.87
N GLY A 350 5.26 -15.40 17.02
CA GLY A 350 4.33 -14.70 17.92
C GLY A 350 4.52 -15.02 19.41
N LYS A 351 5.59 -15.72 19.82
CA LYS A 351 5.76 -16.22 21.20
C LYS A 351 6.55 -15.32 22.12
N ARG A 352 7.43 -14.47 21.61
CA ARG A 352 8.25 -13.59 22.45
C ARG A 352 7.75 -12.16 22.33
N ILE A 353 7.26 -11.69 23.47
CA ILE A 353 7.15 -10.27 23.76
C ILE A 353 8.45 -9.74 24.32
N VAL A 354 8.43 -8.45 24.57
CA VAL A 354 9.42 -7.60 24.00
C VAL A 354 9.24 -6.20 24.77
N SER A 355 10.26 -5.44 25.26
CA SER A 355 10.13 -3.97 25.64
C SER A 355 11.45 -3.14 25.77
N GLY A 356 11.53 -1.82 25.44
CA GLY A 356 12.74 -0.99 25.73
C GLY A 356 12.54 0.45 26.22
N SER A 357 13.59 1.29 26.26
CA SER A 357 13.67 2.60 26.92
C SER A 357 15.05 3.30 26.76
N ASP A 358 15.07 4.62 26.88
CA ASP A 358 16.14 5.52 27.34
C ASP A 358 17.07 4.94 28.42
N ASP A 359 16.58 3.96 29.18
CA ASP A 359 17.12 3.45 30.42
C ASP A 359 18.40 2.61 30.37
N GLU A 360 19.05 2.49 29.23
CA GLU A 360 20.16 1.55 29.05
C GLU A 360 19.82 0.04 29.21
N THR A 361 18.56 -0.37 29.51
CA THR A 361 18.07 -1.76 29.73
C THR A 361 16.80 -2.16 28.89
N ILE A 362 16.89 -2.96 27.80
CA ILE A 362 15.71 -3.56 27.08
C ILE A 362 14.97 -4.59 27.96
N ARG A 363 14.11 -5.49 27.42
CA ARG A 363 13.70 -6.78 28.02
C ARG A 363 13.00 -7.70 27.02
N ILE A 364 13.50 -8.93 26.74
CA ILE A 364 12.59 -9.99 26.25
C ILE A 364 11.51 -10.15 27.31
N TRP A 365 10.30 -10.39 26.85
CA TRP A 365 9.24 -10.97 27.62
C TRP A 365 8.66 -12.17 26.88
N ASP A 366 7.95 -13.02 27.58
CA ASP A 366 7.12 -14.01 26.93
C ASP A 366 5.79 -13.35 26.53
N ALA A 367 5.28 -13.70 25.35
CA ALA A 367 4.08 -13.08 24.78
C ALA A 367 2.77 -13.49 25.45
N VAL A 368 2.80 -14.58 26.21
CA VAL A 368 1.61 -15.26 26.73
C VAL A 368 1.47 -15.02 28.23
N SER A 369 2.60 -14.91 28.93
CA SER A 369 2.69 -14.67 30.38
C SER A 369 3.18 -13.27 30.75
N GLY A 370 3.82 -12.53 29.83
CA GLY A 370 4.35 -11.20 30.10
C GLY A 370 5.52 -11.20 31.10
N ALA A 371 6.10 -12.36 31.41
CA ALA A 371 7.30 -12.49 32.23
C ALA A 371 8.55 -12.17 31.40
N LEU A 372 9.62 -11.69 32.03
CA LEU A 372 10.92 -11.51 31.35
C LEU A 372 11.51 -12.85 30.92
N VAL A 373 11.89 -13.02 29.65
CA VAL A 373 12.63 -14.24 29.24
C VAL A 373 14.12 -14.11 29.59
N LEU A 374 14.70 -12.90 29.54
CA LEU A 374 16.09 -12.64 29.96
C LEU A 374 16.25 -11.34 30.76
N GLN A 375 17.33 -11.35 31.55
CA GLN A 375 17.85 -10.27 32.39
C GLN A 375 18.39 -9.08 31.61
N PRO A 376 18.67 -7.95 32.31
CA PRO A 376 19.56 -6.88 31.86
C PRO A 376 20.99 -7.35 31.52
N LEU A 377 21.15 -8.02 30.37
CA LEU A 377 22.15 -7.55 29.39
C LEU A 377 21.94 -6.02 29.30
N VAL A 378 22.95 -5.16 29.27
CA VAL A 378 22.75 -3.71 29.54
C VAL A 378 23.95 -2.90 29.11
N GLY A 379 23.94 -1.97 28.14
CA GLY A 379 25.12 -1.23 27.61
C GLY A 379 25.67 -1.39 26.15
N HIS A 380 25.65 -0.33 25.32
CA HIS A 380 26.94 0.25 24.93
C HIS A 380 27.16 1.35 25.93
N LYS A 381 27.32 2.54 25.41
CA LYS A 381 27.58 3.78 26.11
C LYS A 381 26.69 4.92 25.69
N TYR A 382 26.16 4.92 24.47
CA TYR A 382 25.38 6.00 23.92
C TYR A 382 24.07 5.48 23.21
N ARG A 383 22.96 6.24 23.35
CA ARG A 383 21.49 6.10 23.65
C ARG A 383 20.77 4.80 23.37
N VAL A 384 19.51 4.62 23.79
CA VAL A 384 18.71 3.41 23.43
C VAL A 384 17.33 3.63 22.55
N ILE A 385 16.85 3.94 20.25
CA ILE A 385 15.77 4.47 19.26
C ILE A 385 15.22 3.63 18.05
N SER A 386 15.56 2.37 17.84
CA SER A 386 15.13 1.42 16.76
C SER A 386 15.43 -0.07 16.99
N VAL A 387 15.07 -1.15 16.19
CA VAL A 387 15.51 -2.65 16.19
C VAL A 387 14.48 -3.79 15.86
N ALA A 388 14.85 -5.08 15.53
CA ALA A 388 13.92 -6.26 15.32
C ALA A 388 14.37 -7.80 15.38
N PHE A 389 13.67 -8.89 14.82
CA PHE A 389 13.63 -10.43 15.00
C PHE A 389 13.57 -11.56 13.80
N SER A 390 14.02 -11.37 12.51
CA SER A 390 14.68 -12.18 11.33
C SER A 390 14.28 -13.57 10.86
N PRO A 391 14.31 -13.81 9.49
CA PRO A 391 14.49 -15.54 8.59
C PRO A 391 14.34 -16.90 9.29
N ASP A 392 14.45 -16.85 10.61
CA ASP A 392 15.16 -17.81 11.44
C ASP A 392 14.77 -17.76 12.93
N GLY A 393 14.20 -16.65 13.44
CA GLY A 393 13.85 -16.43 14.84
C GLY A 393 15.01 -16.46 15.88
N GLN A 394 16.27 -16.60 15.44
CA GLN A 394 17.48 -16.85 16.25
C GLN A 394 18.40 -15.62 16.39
N ARG A 395 18.74 -14.98 15.28
CA ARG A 395 19.79 -13.97 15.12
C ARG A 395 19.46 -12.51 15.52
N ILE A 396 19.46 -11.94 16.74
CA ILE A 396 18.76 -10.64 17.02
C ILE A 396 19.58 -9.32 16.80
N VAL A 397 19.10 -8.05 16.66
CA VAL A 397 19.90 -6.88 16.06
C VAL A 397 19.46 -5.40 16.46
N SER A 398 20.07 -4.29 17.06
CA SER A 398 21.20 -3.34 17.53
C SER A 398 22.11 -2.23 16.72
N GLY A 399 22.13 -0.82 16.87
CA GLY A 399 22.38 0.44 15.93
C GLY A 399 22.38 2.05 16.16
N SER A 400 23.47 2.84 16.13
CA SER A 400 23.64 4.00 17.06
C SER A 400 24.23 5.35 16.61
N ASP A 401 24.32 6.39 17.50
CA ASP A 401 24.62 7.88 17.34
C ASP A 401 25.92 8.29 18.03
N ASP A 402 26.20 7.51 19.06
CA ASP A 402 27.47 6.86 19.32
C ASP A 402 28.13 6.48 17.99
N LYS A 403 27.26 6.19 17.01
CA LYS A 403 27.28 5.97 15.57
C LYS A 403 26.95 4.47 15.18
N THR A 404 26.81 3.53 16.14
CA THR A 404 26.99 2.05 15.94
C THR A 404 25.86 1.13 16.05
N ILE A 405 26.06 0.16 15.21
CA ILE A 405 25.19 -0.90 15.07
C ILE A 405 26.06 -2.05 15.68
N ARG A 406 25.45 -2.80 16.59
CA ARG A 406 26.03 -3.83 17.44
C ARG A 406 25.50 -5.25 17.30
N ILE A 407 24.20 -5.39 17.11
CA ILE A 407 23.44 -6.65 17.04
C ILE A 407 23.33 -7.53 18.36
N TRP A 408 22.45 -8.55 18.53
CA TRP A 408 22.36 -9.62 19.62
C TRP A 408 21.65 -10.98 19.24
N ASP A 409 20.93 -11.71 20.10
CA ASP A 409 20.69 -13.17 19.96
C ASP A 409 19.59 -13.86 20.81
N ALA A 410 18.96 -14.93 20.31
CA ALA A 410 17.56 -15.23 20.67
C ALA A 410 17.16 -15.55 22.13
N VAL A 411 17.90 -16.39 22.87
CA VAL A 411 17.30 -17.21 23.95
C VAL A 411 18.00 -17.18 25.33
N SER A 412 19.32 -17.00 25.44
CA SER A 412 20.19 -17.52 26.55
C SER A 412 21.30 -16.57 27.15
N GLY A 413 22.61 -16.77 26.88
CA GLY A 413 23.75 -16.11 27.58
C GLY A 413 25.07 -15.75 26.82
N VAL A 414 25.13 -15.80 25.48
CA VAL A 414 26.24 -15.52 24.50
C VAL A 414 25.87 -15.05 22.99
N PRO A 415 26.01 -13.75 22.48
CA PRO A 415 25.59 -13.09 21.14
C PRO A 415 26.43 -12.74 19.77
N VAL A 416 27.33 -13.45 19.02
CA VAL A 416 28.08 -13.07 17.76
C VAL A 416 29.14 -11.96 17.81
N LEU A 417 29.13 -11.00 16.90
CA LEU A 417 30.34 -10.45 16.26
C LEU A 417 30.79 -9.08 16.78
N GLN A 418 31.86 -8.53 16.18
CA GLN A 418 32.45 -7.27 16.60
C GLN A 418 32.09 -6.08 15.75
N PRO A 419 31.74 -4.98 16.41
CA PRO A 419 30.58 -3.60 15.67
C PRO A 419 31.04 -2.85 14.46
N LEU A 420 30.30 -2.94 13.33
CA LEU A 420 30.71 -2.16 12.19
C LEU A 420 30.64 -0.72 12.58
N LYS A 421 31.20 0.00 11.65
CA LYS A 421 31.47 1.37 11.63
C LYS A 421 31.55 1.67 10.14
N GLY A 422 31.39 2.91 9.76
CA GLY A 422 31.89 3.31 8.46
C GLY A 422 31.21 4.56 7.96
N HIS A 423 30.94 5.47 8.88
CA HIS A 423 30.21 6.70 8.62
C HIS A 423 30.67 7.72 9.66
N THR A 424 30.78 8.99 9.25
CA THR A 424 31.46 10.01 10.08
C THR A 424 30.55 10.69 11.10
N LYS A 425 29.23 10.48 11.00
CA LYS A 425 28.25 10.92 12.01
C LYS A 425 27.28 9.80 12.36
N THR A 426 26.57 10.00 13.46
CA THR A 426 25.15 9.74 13.66
C THR A 426 24.58 8.83 12.56
N VAL A 427 24.75 7.49 12.65
CA VAL A 427 24.49 6.58 11.50
C VAL A 427 23.03 6.26 11.40
N THR A 428 22.25 7.31 11.27
CA THR A 428 20.81 7.32 11.05
C THR A 428 20.18 5.94 10.72
N SER A 429 20.56 5.23 9.65
CA SER A 429 19.91 4.02 9.12
C SER A 429 20.76 2.79 9.11
N VAL A 430 20.04 1.67 9.03
CA VAL A 430 20.44 0.56 8.15
C VAL A 430 19.23 -0.26 7.66
N ALA A 431 19.38 -1.23 6.72
CA ALA A 431 18.47 -2.33 6.22
C ALA A 431 19.14 -3.68 5.98
N PHE A 432 18.44 -4.83 5.96
CA PHE A 432 19.00 -6.03 5.30
C PHE A 432 18.17 -6.44 4.09
N SER A 433 18.83 -7.13 3.17
CA SER A 433 18.23 -7.82 2.03
C SER A 433 17.36 -9.01 2.48
N ALA A 434 16.68 -9.68 1.54
CA ALA A 434 15.66 -10.68 1.89
C ALA A 434 16.15 -12.08 2.24
N ASN A 435 17.32 -12.44 1.74
CA ASN A 435 18.18 -13.50 2.28
C ASN A 435 19.02 -13.01 3.48
N GLY A 436 18.90 -11.71 3.80
CA GLY A 436 19.77 -10.92 4.64
C GLY A 436 21.24 -11.21 4.48
N GLN A 437 21.74 -11.52 3.28
CA GLN A 437 23.17 -11.58 2.98
C GLN A 437 23.77 -10.18 2.76
N LYS A 438 22.98 -9.10 2.84
CA LYS A 438 23.50 -7.72 2.92
C LYS A 438 22.89 -6.86 4.04
N ILE A 439 23.63 -5.87 4.55
CA ILE A 439 23.10 -4.67 5.27
C ILE A 439 23.36 -3.40 4.45
N VAL A 440 22.58 -2.35 4.63
CA VAL A 440 22.82 -1.07 3.95
C VAL A 440 22.54 0.07 4.91
N SER A 441 23.45 1.04 5.11
CA SER A 441 23.37 2.10 6.15
C SER A 441 23.25 3.52 5.62
N GLY A 442 22.64 4.39 6.42
CA GLY A 442 22.53 5.83 6.18
C GLY A 442 23.06 6.61 7.36
N SER A 443 23.56 7.82 7.13
CA SER A 443 24.22 8.61 8.18
C SER A 443 24.15 10.11 7.95
N GLY A 444 24.27 10.86 9.03
CA GLY A 444 24.57 12.29 9.00
C GLY A 444 25.83 12.67 8.21
N ASP A 445 26.66 11.71 7.78
CA ASP A 445 27.76 11.90 6.84
C ASP A 445 27.34 12.06 5.36
N LYS A 446 26.03 12.03 5.06
CA LYS A 446 25.46 12.29 3.72
C LYS A 446 25.61 11.13 2.71
N THR A 447 25.96 9.93 3.17
CA THR A 447 26.18 8.75 2.28
C THR A 447 25.27 7.57 2.59
N ILE A 448 25.16 6.66 1.62
CA ILE A 448 24.62 5.31 1.80
C ILE A 448 25.72 4.29 1.61
N ARG A 449 25.70 3.20 2.37
CA ARG A 449 26.70 2.12 2.27
C ARG A 449 26.01 0.79 2.31
N ILE A 450 26.64 -0.26 1.78
CA ILE A 450 25.98 -1.50 1.38
C ILE A 450 26.80 -2.66 1.92
N TRP A 451 26.90 -2.77 3.24
CA TRP A 451 27.49 -3.93 3.88
C TRP A 451 26.96 -5.23 3.26
N ASP A 452 27.77 -6.27 3.13
CA ASP A 452 27.21 -7.61 3.01
C ASP A 452 26.58 -7.97 4.38
N THR A 453 26.53 -9.23 4.75
CA THR A 453 26.14 -9.69 6.07
C THR A 453 27.16 -10.69 6.58
N GLU A 454 27.39 -11.83 5.90
CA GLU A 454 28.45 -12.73 6.38
C GLU A 454 29.77 -12.03 6.18
N SER A 455 30.02 -11.41 5.00
CA SER A 455 30.94 -10.27 4.94
C SER A 455 30.45 -9.24 5.94
N GLY A 456 29.30 -8.63 5.75
CA GLY A 456 28.89 -7.62 6.69
C GLY A 456 29.64 -6.31 6.54
N VAL A 457 30.18 -6.01 5.37
CA VAL A 457 31.20 -4.96 5.20
C VAL A 457 30.95 -4.37 3.81
N SER A 458 30.93 -3.04 3.61
CA SER A 458 30.37 -2.42 2.39
C SER A 458 30.82 -3.07 1.06
N ALA A 459 29.94 -3.83 0.42
CA ALA A 459 30.14 -4.43 -0.89
C ALA A 459 30.36 -3.40 -2.00
N LEU A 460 30.02 -2.12 -1.75
CA LEU A 460 30.18 -1.00 -2.68
C LEU A 460 30.75 0.27 -2.04
N GLN A 461 31.21 1.18 -2.89
CA GLN A 461 31.61 2.55 -2.54
C GLN A 461 30.45 3.33 -1.90
N PRO A 462 30.72 4.34 -1.06
CA PRO A 462 29.68 5.20 -0.51
C PRO A 462 28.86 5.87 -1.61
N LEU A 463 27.58 5.53 -1.68
CA LEU A 463 26.65 6.11 -2.63
C LEU A 463 26.48 7.58 -2.27
N SER A 464 26.96 8.43 -3.18
CA SER A 464 27.19 9.86 -2.95
C SER A 464 26.34 10.66 -3.94
N GLY A 465 25.60 11.64 -3.45
CA GLY A 465 24.65 12.41 -4.26
C GLY A 465 23.47 12.99 -3.49
N HIS A 466 23.36 12.68 -2.20
CA HIS A 466 22.69 13.54 -1.22
C HIS A 466 23.59 14.71 -0.83
N THR A 467 23.00 15.86 -0.56
CA THR A 467 23.69 17.12 -0.22
C THR A 467 23.57 17.45 1.26
N ASP A 468 22.70 16.78 2.02
CA ASP A 468 22.70 16.83 3.48
C ASP A 468 22.62 15.44 4.14
N TRP A 469 22.49 15.37 5.47
CA TRP A 469 22.54 14.11 6.24
C TRP A 469 21.69 13.03 5.57
N VAL A 470 22.29 11.91 5.16
CA VAL A 470 21.48 10.78 4.73
C VAL A 470 20.71 10.34 5.95
N ARG A 471 19.41 10.48 5.78
CA ARG A 471 18.43 10.31 6.81
C ARG A 471 17.45 9.20 6.45
N SER A 472 17.89 8.22 5.64
CA SER A 472 17.19 6.96 5.37
C SER A 472 17.89 6.09 4.32
N VAL A 473 18.03 4.75 4.46
CA VAL A 473 18.40 3.82 3.35
C VAL A 473 17.84 2.38 3.42
N THR A 474 17.65 1.69 2.28
CA THR A 474 17.43 0.22 2.25
C THR A 474 17.35 -0.50 0.90
N PHE A 475 17.73 -1.77 0.92
CA PHE A 475 17.50 -2.80 -0.09
C PHE A 475 16.06 -3.00 -0.55
N SER A 476 15.97 -3.53 -1.76
CA SER A 476 14.94 -4.40 -2.26
C SER A 476 15.12 -5.87 -1.84
N PRO A 477 14.03 -6.62 -1.67
CA PRO A 477 14.07 -8.08 -1.56
C PRO A 477 14.51 -8.89 -2.75
N ASP A 478 14.48 -8.36 -3.97
CA ASP A 478 15.27 -8.97 -5.05
C ASP A 478 16.79 -8.85 -4.81
N GLY A 479 17.21 -7.99 -3.87
CA GLY A 479 18.59 -7.72 -3.47
C GLY A 479 19.35 -6.73 -4.36
N GLN A 480 18.71 -6.18 -5.40
CA GLN A 480 19.35 -5.51 -6.54
C GLN A 480 19.28 -3.98 -6.50
N ARG A 481 18.38 -3.40 -5.72
CA ARG A 481 18.17 -1.96 -5.61
C ARG A 481 18.23 -1.51 -4.16
N ILE A 482 18.53 -0.24 -3.96
CA ILE A 482 18.47 0.45 -2.67
C ILE A 482 17.74 1.77 -2.85
N VAL A 483 16.96 2.18 -1.88
CA VAL A 483 16.45 3.56 -1.79
C VAL A 483 17.18 4.31 -0.67
N SER A 484 17.23 5.64 -0.77
CA SER A 484 17.71 6.52 0.29
C SER A 484 16.89 7.80 0.44
N GLY A 485 16.99 8.44 1.60
CA GLY A 485 16.35 9.69 1.99
C GLY A 485 17.32 10.55 2.80
N SER A 486 17.11 11.87 2.87
CA SER A 486 18.13 12.80 3.38
C SER A 486 17.62 14.19 3.76
N ASP A 487 18.38 14.90 4.60
CA ASP A 487 18.16 16.29 5.01
C ASP A 487 18.06 17.30 3.88
N ASP A 488 18.48 16.92 2.67
CA ASP A 488 18.26 17.67 1.43
C ASP A 488 16.82 17.57 0.87
N ASN A 489 15.87 17.09 1.68
CA ASN A 489 14.46 16.90 1.37
C ASN A 489 14.19 15.89 0.23
N SER A 490 15.17 15.09 -0.21
CA SER A 490 15.04 14.22 -1.39
C SER A 490 15.12 12.72 -1.09
N ILE A 491 14.61 11.94 -2.04
CA ILE A 491 14.74 10.48 -2.10
C ILE A 491 15.57 10.10 -3.33
N LYS A 492 16.32 9.01 -3.30
CA LYS A 492 17.07 8.47 -4.45
C LYS A 492 16.97 6.94 -4.51
N ILE A 493 16.98 6.33 -5.70
CA ILE A 493 17.25 4.88 -5.88
C ILE A 493 18.68 4.71 -6.38
N TRP A 494 19.34 3.67 -5.88
CA TRP A 494 20.66 3.22 -6.26
C TRP A 494 20.60 1.75 -6.68
N ASP A 495 21.52 1.37 -7.56
CA ASP A 495 21.78 -0.02 -7.92
C ASP A 495 22.67 -0.66 -6.85
N ALA A 496 22.26 -1.79 -6.28
CA ALA A 496 22.95 -2.49 -5.19
C ALA A 496 24.08 -3.42 -5.65
N VAL A 497 24.42 -3.39 -6.95
CA VAL A 497 25.50 -4.13 -7.62
C VAL A 497 26.48 -3.19 -8.32
N LEU A 498 25.99 -2.09 -8.92
CA LEU A 498 26.78 -1.10 -9.65
C LEU A 498 27.05 0.20 -8.88
N GLY A 499 26.27 0.51 -7.84
CA GLY A 499 26.42 1.72 -7.02
C GLY A 499 26.03 3.03 -7.71
N ALA A 500 25.45 2.97 -8.90
CA ALA A 500 24.96 4.14 -9.63
C ALA A 500 23.56 4.56 -9.15
N SER A 501 23.25 5.86 -9.21
CA SER A 501 21.87 6.35 -9.04
C SER A 501 21.03 5.93 -10.25
N VAL A 502 19.95 5.18 -10.03
CA VAL A 502 19.11 4.60 -11.11
C VAL A 502 18.29 5.68 -11.85
N ARG A 503 18.02 6.81 -11.20
CA ARG A 503 17.33 7.97 -11.79
C ARG A 503 17.62 9.26 -11.02
N GLN A 504 17.04 10.37 -11.50
CA GLN A 504 16.93 11.63 -10.76
C GLN A 504 16.27 11.44 -9.38
N PRO A 505 16.57 12.33 -8.40
CA PRO A 505 15.91 12.29 -7.10
C PRO A 505 14.40 12.49 -7.21
N PHE A 506 13.68 12.02 -6.20
CA PHE A 506 12.25 12.21 -6.07
C PHE A 506 12.07 13.44 -5.18
N GLU A 507 11.39 14.45 -5.72
CA GLU A 507 11.17 15.73 -5.06
C GLU A 507 9.72 15.84 -4.58
N GLY A 508 9.53 16.49 -3.44
CA GLY A 508 8.18 16.82 -2.95
C GLY A 508 8.11 17.11 -1.46
N HIS A 509 9.00 16.52 -0.65
CA HIS A 509 9.14 16.89 0.76
C HIS A 509 9.69 18.32 0.92
N THR A 510 9.24 19.02 1.96
CA THR A 510 9.51 20.46 2.12
C THR A 510 10.46 20.80 3.28
N ALA A 511 10.94 19.78 3.98
CA ALA A 511 12.07 19.82 4.90
C ALA A 511 12.71 18.42 4.90
N GLN A 512 13.73 18.18 5.74
CA GLN A 512 14.58 16.98 5.75
C GLN A 512 13.79 15.72 5.40
N VAL A 513 14.27 14.85 4.51
CA VAL A 513 13.69 13.51 4.28
C VAL A 513 14.35 12.50 5.17
N THR A 514 13.50 11.71 5.79
CA THR A 514 13.70 11.18 7.12
C THR A 514 13.05 9.76 7.27
N SER A 515 12.27 9.32 6.26
CA SER A 515 12.01 7.88 5.96
C SER A 515 12.36 7.56 4.48
N VAL A 516 12.76 6.32 4.08
CA VAL A 516 12.49 5.57 2.81
C VAL A 516 12.57 4.00 2.80
N ALA A 517 11.77 3.21 2.06
CA ALA A 517 11.98 1.72 1.88
C ALA A 517 11.15 0.94 0.66
N PHE A 518 11.32 -1.06 -0.62
CA PHE A 518 10.68 -1.80 -1.82
C PHE A 518 9.50 -2.66 -1.40
N SER A 519 8.41 -2.74 -2.19
CA SER A 519 7.19 -3.58 -2.00
C SER A 519 7.34 -5.03 -2.53
N PRO A 520 6.44 -6.01 -2.28
CA PRO A 520 6.69 -7.46 -2.55
C PRO A 520 6.83 -7.84 -4.02
N ASP A 521 6.24 -7.01 -4.86
CA ASP A 521 6.36 -7.00 -6.31
C ASP A 521 7.61 -6.19 -6.76
N ASP A 522 8.39 -5.67 -5.82
CA ASP A 522 9.49 -4.68 -5.91
C ASP A 522 9.06 -3.33 -6.51
N GLN A 523 7.76 -3.01 -6.48
CA GLN A 523 7.17 -1.93 -7.31
C GLN A 523 7.07 -0.54 -6.68
N ARG A 524 7.12 -0.37 -5.35
CA ARG A 524 6.80 0.91 -4.66
C ARG A 524 7.69 1.18 -3.48
N ILE A 525 7.76 2.45 -3.06
CA ILE A 525 8.64 3.10 -2.05
C ILE A 525 7.83 3.98 -1.11
N VAL A 526 8.06 3.98 0.20
CA VAL A 526 7.70 5.16 1.03
C VAL A 526 8.91 6.06 1.25
N SER A 527 8.66 7.27 1.74
CA SER A 527 9.62 8.18 2.34
C SER A 527 9.01 8.99 3.48
N GLY A 528 9.80 9.67 4.29
CA GLY A 528 9.33 10.45 5.46
C GLY A 528 10.01 11.77 5.55
N SER A 529 9.52 12.70 6.38
CA SER A 529 10.13 14.02 6.48
C SER A 529 9.82 14.82 7.74
N TYR A 530 10.67 15.82 7.95
CA TYR A 530 10.56 16.98 8.84
C TYR A 530 9.46 17.97 8.50
N ASP A 531 8.93 17.90 7.28
CA ASP A 531 7.63 18.51 6.97
C ASP A 531 6.46 17.78 7.69
N LYS A 532 6.80 16.83 8.58
CA LYS A 532 5.95 15.92 9.36
C LYS A 532 5.21 14.90 8.49
N SER A 533 5.39 15.00 7.17
CA SER A 533 4.74 14.19 6.16
C SER A 533 5.62 13.01 5.75
N ILE A 534 5.00 12.03 5.11
CA ILE A 534 5.63 10.79 4.64
C ILE A 534 4.94 10.44 3.31
N ARG A 535 5.59 9.94 2.25
CA ARG A 535 4.99 9.83 0.89
C ARG A 535 5.32 8.48 0.25
N ILE A 536 4.37 7.82 -0.46
CA ILE A 536 4.75 6.71 -1.36
C ILE A 536 5.04 7.21 -2.76
N TRP A 537 6.02 6.56 -3.39
CA TRP A 537 6.50 6.66 -4.74
C TRP A 537 6.53 5.30 -5.43
N ASP A 538 6.54 5.32 -6.75
CA ASP A 538 6.63 4.13 -7.58
C ASP A 538 8.11 3.81 -7.85
N ALA A 539 8.56 2.59 -7.52
CA ALA A 539 9.95 2.18 -7.62
C ALA A 539 10.47 2.16 -9.06
N VAL A 540 9.59 2.02 -10.06
CA VAL A 540 9.99 1.98 -11.49
C VAL A 540 9.99 3.37 -12.12
N SER A 541 8.95 4.17 -11.90
CA SER A 541 8.71 5.46 -12.56
C SER A 541 9.09 6.69 -11.74
N GLY A 542 9.15 6.60 -10.41
CA GLY A 542 9.50 7.71 -9.52
C GLY A 542 8.39 8.71 -9.22
N ALA A 543 7.21 8.55 -9.82
CA ALA A 543 6.05 9.35 -9.46
C ALA A 543 5.58 9.02 -8.02
N PRO A 544 5.09 10.00 -7.23
CA PRO A 544 4.40 9.71 -5.98
C PRO A 544 3.11 8.92 -6.28
N VAL A 545 2.97 7.72 -5.71
CA VAL A 545 1.74 6.91 -5.78
C VAL A 545 0.69 7.47 -4.83
N LEU A 546 1.12 8.05 -3.70
CA LEU A 546 0.25 8.51 -2.62
C LEU A 546 0.62 9.90 -2.11
N GLN A 547 -0.37 10.51 -1.45
CA GLN A 547 -0.28 11.79 -0.73
C GLN A 547 0.61 11.70 0.52
N PRO A 548 0.97 12.83 1.15
CA PRO A 548 1.92 12.86 2.26
C PRO A 548 1.42 12.39 3.66
N LEU A 549 1.18 11.07 3.83
CA LEU A 549 1.16 10.14 5.00
C LEU A 549 1.65 10.59 6.42
N ALA A 550 1.37 11.81 6.87
CA ALA A 550 2.01 12.44 8.03
C ALA A 550 1.99 11.71 9.38
N GLY A 551 3.05 11.91 10.18
CA GLY A 551 3.23 11.28 11.48
C GLY A 551 4.40 11.80 12.34
N HIS A 552 5.63 11.88 11.82
CA HIS A 552 6.81 12.24 12.64
C HIS A 552 6.80 13.70 13.09
N THR A 553 7.51 13.99 14.19
CA THR A 553 7.42 15.27 14.91
C THR A 553 8.75 15.98 15.10
N ASP A 554 9.85 15.23 15.16
CA ASP A 554 11.22 15.73 15.22
C ASP A 554 12.12 14.79 14.37
N ASP A 555 13.44 14.84 14.49
CA ASP A 555 14.37 14.78 13.34
C ASP A 555 14.60 13.38 12.74
N VAL A 556 13.68 12.85 11.90
CA VAL A 556 13.60 11.41 11.49
C VAL A 556 14.84 10.87 10.82
N THR A 557 15.85 10.65 11.62
CA THR A 557 17.09 10.12 11.18
C THR A 557 16.98 8.98 10.16
N SER A 558 16.21 7.87 10.18
CA SER A 558 16.31 6.83 9.11
C SER A 558 15.55 5.49 9.15
N VAL A 559 15.64 4.67 8.09
CA VAL A 559 14.83 3.47 7.66
C VAL A 559 15.46 2.11 7.29
N ALA A 560 14.58 1.10 7.12
CA ALA A 560 14.77 -0.02 6.21
C ALA A 560 13.50 -0.67 5.60
N PHE A 561 13.59 -1.52 4.56
CA PHE A 561 12.45 -2.26 3.95
C PHE A 561 12.52 -3.75 4.39
N SER A 562 11.39 -4.45 4.47
CA SER A 562 11.31 -5.87 4.82
C SER A 562 11.83 -6.82 3.76
N SER A 563 12.13 -8.08 4.15
CA SER A 563 12.46 -9.16 3.20
C SER A 563 11.27 -9.63 2.37
N ASP A 564 10.06 -9.55 2.94
CA ASP A 564 8.80 -9.75 2.21
C ASP A 564 8.43 -8.51 1.37
N SER A 565 9.11 -7.41 1.67
CA SER A 565 8.96 -6.06 1.15
C SER A 565 7.64 -5.31 1.39
N GLN A 566 6.57 -5.84 2.00
CA GLN A 566 5.39 -4.98 2.29
C GLN A 566 5.68 -3.79 3.22
N ARG A 567 6.87 -3.72 3.83
CA ARG A 567 7.09 -3.04 5.10
C ARG A 567 8.40 -2.28 5.09
N ILE A 568 8.43 -1.24 5.89
CA ILE A 568 9.40 -0.14 5.86
C ILE A 568 9.58 0.27 7.30
N VAL A 569 10.72 0.33 7.99
CA VAL A 569 10.93 1.03 9.28
C VAL A 569 11.52 2.41 9.00
N SER A 570 11.39 3.45 9.85
CA SER A 570 12.03 4.79 9.81
C SER A 570 12.15 5.42 11.18
N GLY A 571 13.05 6.34 11.51
CA GLY A 571 13.09 6.82 12.88
C GLY A 571 14.02 7.96 13.20
N SER A 572 13.97 8.53 14.41
CA SER A 572 14.09 9.96 14.62
C SER A 572 14.84 10.54 15.79
N GLY A 573 15.20 11.81 15.60
CA GLY A 573 15.37 12.90 16.57
C GLY A 573 14.18 13.12 17.50
N ASP A 574 12.94 12.84 17.07
CA ASP A 574 11.80 12.65 18.00
C ASP A 574 11.93 11.42 18.89
N LYS A 575 13.05 10.72 18.73
CA LYS A 575 13.51 9.62 19.52
C LYS A 575 12.70 8.36 19.26
N THR A 576 12.39 7.97 18.02
CA THR A 576 11.46 6.86 17.70
C THR A 576 11.89 6.08 16.46
N ILE A 577 11.48 4.83 16.18
CA ILE A 577 11.28 4.41 14.75
C ILE A 577 9.80 4.16 14.49
N ARG A 578 9.46 3.73 13.30
CA ARG A 578 8.17 3.81 12.67
C ARG A 578 8.16 2.85 11.51
N ILE A 579 7.47 1.70 11.55
CA ILE A 579 7.25 0.96 10.29
C ILE A 579 6.11 1.60 9.51
N TRP A 580 6.16 1.62 8.18
CA TRP A 580 5.21 2.09 7.18
C TRP A 580 4.91 1.00 6.17
N ASP A 581 3.72 1.01 5.58
CA ASP A 581 3.40 0.13 4.47
C ASP A 581 4.09 0.59 3.18
N ALA A 582 4.59 -0.35 2.40
CA ALA A 582 5.32 -0.12 1.16
C ALA A 582 4.43 0.11 -0.06
N VAL A 583 3.14 -0.17 0.06
CA VAL A 583 2.16 -0.19 -1.03
C VAL A 583 1.09 0.90 -0.85
N SER A 584 0.60 1.10 0.37
CA SER A 584 -0.41 2.08 0.78
C SER A 584 0.13 3.24 1.62
N GLY A 585 1.30 3.10 2.24
CA GLY A 585 2.05 4.20 2.86
C GLY A 585 1.55 4.60 4.24
N THR A 586 0.25 4.41 4.48
CA THR A 586 -0.30 4.30 5.82
C THR A 586 0.60 3.44 6.68
N GLN A 587 0.72 3.86 7.92
CA GLN A 587 1.83 3.40 8.72
C GLN A 587 1.66 1.91 9.16
N LEU A 588 2.75 1.16 9.36
CA LEU A 588 2.72 -0.29 9.59
C LEU A 588 3.17 -0.76 10.98
N LEU A 589 3.92 -0.01 11.78
CA LEU A 589 3.80 -0.12 13.25
C LEU A 589 3.80 1.27 13.92
N GLN A 590 2.89 1.53 14.89
CA GLN A 590 2.95 2.72 15.76
C GLN A 590 4.36 2.81 16.33
N SER A 591 4.89 4.03 16.42
CA SER A 591 6.28 4.36 16.22
C SER A 591 6.97 3.63 17.30
N PHE A 592 7.50 2.46 16.98
CA PHE A 592 8.46 1.75 17.77
C PHE A 592 9.07 2.73 18.74
N GLU A 593 8.76 2.53 20.03
CA GLU A 593 9.05 3.44 21.14
C GLU A 593 9.26 2.79 22.59
N GLY A 594 10.29 2.66 23.53
CA GLY A 594 11.77 2.70 24.07
C GLY A 594 13.09 3.70 24.09
N TYR A 595 13.30 5.08 24.11
CA TYR A 595 14.62 5.85 23.91
C TYR A 595 14.97 7.29 24.44
N THR A 596 16.24 7.67 24.75
CA THR A 596 16.55 9.07 25.23
C THR A 596 16.69 10.18 24.15
N ASP A 597 17.31 9.95 22.98
CA ASP A 597 17.48 10.95 21.88
C ASP A 597 17.80 10.28 20.51
N TRP A 598 17.81 11.04 19.40
CA TRP A 598 17.95 10.73 17.95
C TRP A 598 18.26 9.31 17.38
N VAL A 599 17.47 8.78 16.42
CA VAL A 599 17.75 7.55 15.61
C VAL A 599 19.05 7.59 14.88
N THR A 600 19.67 6.43 14.88
CA THR A 600 20.98 6.26 14.34
C THR A 600 21.28 4.79 14.01
N SER A 601 20.22 4.01 13.74
CA SER A 601 20.17 2.92 12.75
C SER A 601 18.98 1.98 12.91
N VAL A 602 18.64 1.20 11.85
CA VAL A 602 17.35 0.48 11.79
C VAL A 602 17.20 -0.81 10.89
N ALA A 603 18.22 -1.62 10.62
CA ALA A 603 18.24 -2.63 9.53
C ALA A 603 17.39 -3.89 9.57
N PHE A 604 16.71 -4.22 8.47
CA PHE A 604 15.83 -5.39 8.37
C PHE A 604 16.41 -6.81 8.68
N SER A 605 16.40 -7.86 7.82
CA SER A 605 17.00 -9.17 8.25
C SER A 605 17.04 -10.39 7.29
N PRO A 606 17.83 -11.47 7.62
CA PRO A 606 17.92 -12.81 7.00
C PRO A 606 16.68 -13.69 6.71
N ASP A 607 15.66 -13.86 7.64
CA ASP A 607 12.78 -14.13 7.79
C ASP A 607 11.61 -12.95 7.55
N GLY A 608 11.82 -11.67 7.13
CA GLY A 608 10.95 -10.48 7.16
C GLY A 608 11.11 -9.59 8.39
N GLN A 609 11.79 -10.07 9.43
CA GLN A 609 11.33 -9.75 10.76
C GLN A 609 12.32 -9.06 11.73
N ARG A 610 13.58 -8.67 11.35
CA ARG A 610 14.47 -7.67 12.06
C ARG A 610 14.55 -6.27 11.45
N ILE A 611 15.26 -5.34 12.15
CA ILE A 611 15.50 -3.85 12.20
C ILE A 611 16.70 -3.67 13.21
N VAL A 612 17.50 -2.58 13.35
CA VAL A 612 18.69 -2.56 14.30
C VAL A 612 19.28 -1.18 14.78
N SER A 613 19.39 -0.83 16.09
CA SER A 613 19.59 0.53 16.75
C SER A 613 20.29 0.75 18.16
N GLY A 614 20.74 1.99 18.52
CA GLY A 614 21.49 2.69 19.62
C GLY A 614 21.51 4.23 19.40
N SER A 615 22.07 5.14 20.25
CA SER A 615 22.15 6.62 20.00
C SER A 615 23.18 7.44 20.91
N ASP A 616 23.00 8.55 21.71
CA ASP A 616 23.87 9.07 22.88
C ASP A 616 23.30 9.28 24.36
N ASP A 617 23.22 8.22 25.19
CA ASP A 617 22.90 8.00 26.63
C ASP A 617 23.46 6.62 27.09
N GLY A 618 23.38 5.62 26.19
CA GLY A 618 23.52 4.21 26.49
C GLY A 618 23.69 3.20 25.34
N THR A 619 22.68 2.60 24.73
CA THR A 619 22.79 1.15 24.43
C THR A 619 22.19 0.62 23.12
N ILE A 620 21.85 -0.67 23.01
CA ILE A 620 21.58 -1.26 21.69
C ILE A 620 20.45 -2.29 21.70
N ARG A 621 19.37 -2.13 20.91
CA ARG A 621 18.08 -2.85 21.13
C ARG A 621 17.72 -3.94 20.14
N ILE A 622 16.57 -4.64 20.27
CA ILE A 622 16.21 -5.86 19.49
C ILE A 622 14.70 -6.14 18.92
N TRP A 623 13.81 -5.21 18.49
CA TRP A 623 12.31 -5.28 18.42
C TRP A 623 11.49 -5.80 17.17
N ASN A 624 11.33 -7.12 16.90
CA ASN A 624 10.67 -7.69 15.66
C ASN A 624 9.72 -6.76 14.86
N THR A 625 9.84 -6.67 13.54
CA THR A 625 9.08 -5.83 12.59
C THR A 625 7.55 -5.95 12.57
N VAL A 626 6.93 -6.63 13.54
CA VAL A 626 5.52 -7.01 13.54
C VAL A 626 4.65 -6.25 14.61
N SER A 627 5.08 -5.84 15.84
CA SER A 627 4.14 -5.34 16.91
C SER A 627 4.26 -4.24 18.06
N GLY A 628 5.21 -3.34 18.25
CA GLY A 628 5.26 -2.53 19.51
C GLY A 628 5.83 -3.06 20.87
N ALA A 629 6.91 -3.87 20.95
CA ALA A 629 7.68 -4.40 22.12
C ALA A 629 9.14 -5.01 21.73
N PRO A 630 10.35 -5.04 22.39
CA PRO A 630 11.66 -5.78 21.96
C PRO A 630 12.28 -6.95 22.77
N MET A 631 12.95 -7.91 22.11
CA MET A 631 13.35 -9.22 22.67
C MET A 631 14.71 -9.48 23.36
N LEU A 632 15.46 -8.51 23.92
CA LEU A 632 16.69 -8.83 24.69
C LEU A 632 16.88 -7.92 25.86
N GLN A 633 18.08 -7.77 26.43
CA GLN A 633 18.53 -6.54 27.06
C GLN A 633 19.90 -6.10 26.44
N PRO A 634 20.59 -4.98 26.77
CA PRO A 634 21.52 -4.42 25.77
C PRO A 634 22.96 -3.93 26.08
N LEU A 635 24.13 -4.54 26.34
CA LEU A 635 24.78 -5.80 26.74
C LEU A 635 26.23 -5.28 27.11
N LYS A 636 26.50 -4.76 28.34
CA LYS A 636 27.52 -3.68 28.59
C LYS A 636 28.85 -4.09 28.00
N GLY A 637 29.13 -3.43 26.89
CA GLY A 637 30.45 -3.36 26.34
C GLY A 637 31.09 -2.04 26.70
N HIS A 638 30.53 -0.98 26.13
CA HIS A 638 31.31 0.22 25.84
C HIS A 638 30.94 1.43 26.73
N ILE A 639 31.75 2.52 26.71
CA ILE A 639 31.79 3.66 27.71
C ILE A 639 31.81 5.21 27.28
N ASP A 640 31.36 5.67 26.08
CA ASP A 640 31.29 7.00 25.38
C ASP A 640 30.64 6.87 23.90
N TRP A 641 31.23 7.12 22.69
CA TRP A 641 30.66 6.83 21.30
C TRP A 641 31.10 5.45 20.58
N VAL A 642 30.51 4.88 19.48
CA VAL A 642 30.74 3.54 18.72
C VAL A 642 30.05 3.63 17.29
N THR A 643 30.42 3.24 16.01
CA THR A 643 29.97 3.81 14.63
C THR A 643 29.25 3.13 13.31
N SER A 644 28.71 1.86 13.05
CA SER A 644 27.82 1.29 11.90
C SER A 644 27.41 -0.29 11.99
N VAL A 645 26.75 -1.10 11.05
CA VAL A 645 26.45 -2.63 11.14
C VAL A 645 26.35 -3.51 9.88
N ALA A 646 26.63 -4.81 10.14
CA ALA A 646 25.91 -5.98 9.66
C ALA A 646 25.70 -7.15 10.67
N PHE A 647 24.63 -7.96 10.63
CA PHE A 647 24.75 -9.36 11.14
C PHE A 647 25.83 -10.14 10.36
N SER A 648 25.88 -11.47 10.51
CA SER A 648 25.94 -12.49 9.42
C SER A 648 24.53 -13.03 8.92
N PRO A 649 24.39 -13.89 7.91
CA PRO A 649 23.10 -14.44 7.45
C PRO A 649 22.67 -15.78 8.06
N ASP A 650 23.58 -16.73 8.41
CA ASP A 650 23.38 -18.09 8.98
C ASP A 650 22.34 -18.35 10.15
N GLY A 651 21.61 -17.35 10.63
CA GLY A 651 20.81 -17.37 11.87
C GLY A 651 21.48 -17.03 13.22
N GLN A 652 22.80 -16.80 13.35
CA GLN A 652 23.48 -16.75 14.67
C GLN A 652 24.43 -15.56 15.06
N ARG A 653 24.70 -14.50 14.28
CA ARG A 653 25.96 -13.69 14.40
C ARG A 653 25.92 -12.17 14.08
N ILE A 654 26.67 -11.35 14.83
CA ILE A 654 26.15 -10.07 15.37
C ILE A 654 27.17 -8.90 15.49
N VAL A 655 27.51 -8.14 14.45
CA VAL A 655 28.73 -7.29 14.46
C VAL A 655 28.59 -6.05 15.37
N SER A 656 29.39 -6.00 16.47
CA SER A 656 29.70 -4.82 17.43
C SER A 656 32.08 -2.89 17.22
N GLY A 657 32.27 -1.58 17.62
CA GLY A 657 33.56 -0.84 17.60
C GLY A 657 33.42 0.55 18.12
N SER A 658 34.37 1.14 18.84
CA SER A 658 34.05 2.27 19.73
C SER A 658 34.99 3.49 19.70
N ASN A 659 34.49 4.67 20.04
CA ASN A 659 35.25 5.80 20.60
C ASN A 659 35.88 5.48 21.99
N ASP A 660 35.57 4.31 22.58
CA ASP A 660 36.40 3.65 23.61
C ASP A 660 37.44 2.71 23.03
N LYS A 661 37.61 2.76 21.71
CA LYS A 661 38.77 2.21 21.02
C LYS A 661 38.78 0.66 21.04
N THR A 662 37.66 0.04 21.42
CA THR A 662 37.44 -1.42 21.40
C THR A 662 36.33 -1.87 20.45
N ILE A 663 36.40 -3.14 20.07
CA ILE A 663 35.53 -3.99 19.23
C ILE A 663 35.09 -5.16 20.21
N ARG A 664 33.99 -5.96 20.06
CA ARG A 664 33.43 -6.97 21.04
C ARG A 664 32.61 -8.16 20.46
N ILE A 665 32.86 -9.46 20.77
CA ILE A 665 32.19 -10.72 20.26
C ILE A 665 31.44 -11.48 21.40
N TRP A 666 30.60 -12.47 21.05
CA TRP A 666 29.36 -13.04 21.63
C TRP A 666 29.03 -14.45 20.83
N ASP A 667 27.99 -15.35 21.04
CA ASP A 667 27.45 -16.63 20.30
C ASP A 667 26.00 -16.44 19.66
N ALA A 668 25.00 -17.32 19.36
CA ALA A 668 23.58 -16.81 19.30
C ALA A 668 22.37 -17.78 19.24
N VAL A 669 22.05 -18.35 20.38
CA VAL A 669 20.66 -18.33 20.86
C VAL A 669 20.65 -17.75 22.27
N SER A 670 21.14 -16.52 22.52
CA SER A 670 21.85 -16.27 23.80
C SER A 670 21.81 -14.87 24.58
N GLY A 671 22.95 -14.16 24.92
CA GLY A 671 23.04 -13.04 25.93
C GLY A 671 24.34 -12.21 26.35
N VAL A 672 25.60 -12.72 26.56
CA VAL A 672 26.83 -11.95 27.03
C VAL A 672 28.17 -12.28 26.25
N LEU A 673 29.27 -11.51 26.26
CA LEU A 673 30.44 -11.72 25.34
C LEU A 673 30.95 -13.18 25.22
N VAL A 674 31.32 -13.65 24.00
CA VAL A 674 32.01 -14.94 23.72
C VAL A 674 33.49 -14.77 23.56
N LEU A 675 33.92 -13.67 22.94
CA LEU A 675 35.31 -13.31 22.91
C LEU A 675 35.45 -11.93 23.53
N PRO A 676 36.46 -11.75 24.40
CA PRO A 676 36.76 -10.47 25.01
C PRO A 676 36.83 -9.32 23.98
N PRO A 677 36.69 -8.07 24.46
CA PRO A 677 36.75 -6.92 23.57
C PRO A 677 38.08 -6.90 22.82
N LEU A 678 38.05 -6.88 21.47
CA LEU A 678 39.28 -6.79 20.71
C LEU A 678 39.83 -5.38 20.89
N LYS A 679 40.92 -5.36 21.64
CA LYS A 679 41.74 -4.19 21.94
C LYS A 679 42.91 -4.22 21.00
N GLY A 680 43.15 -3.08 20.36
CA GLY A 680 44.24 -2.93 19.40
C GLY A 680 44.21 -1.57 18.76
N HIS A 681 43.03 -1.03 18.46
CA HIS A 681 42.92 0.35 18.04
C HIS A 681 43.26 1.32 19.17
N THR A 682 43.95 2.40 18.84
CA THR A 682 44.40 3.43 19.81
C THR A 682 43.57 4.71 19.75
N ASP A 683 42.59 4.78 18.86
CA ASP A 683 41.62 5.86 18.81
C ASP A 683 40.22 5.38 18.47
N ASN A 684 39.28 6.32 18.37
CA ASN A 684 37.91 6.01 18.03
C ASN A 684 37.88 5.14 16.81
N ILE A 685 37.21 4.00 16.89
CA ILE A 685 37.03 3.19 15.70
C ILE A 685 36.08 3.99 14.77
N THR A 686 36.10 3.75 13.48
CA THR A 686 35.23 4.46 12.52
C THR A 686 34.83 3.61 11.33
N SER A 687 35.42 2.42 11.16
CA SER A 687 34.83 1.30 10.44
C SER A 687 35.05 -0.11 11.05
N VAL A 688 34.13 -1.08 10.93
CA VAL A 688 34.34 -2.54 11.21
C VAL A 688 33.42 -3.41 10.33
N ALA A 689 33.42 -4.76 10.50
CA ALA A 689 33.16 -5.79 9.48
C ALA A 689 33.12 -7.26 9.94
N PHE A 690 32.70 -8.22 9.08
CA PHE A 690 32.84 -9.69 9.14
C PHE A 690 33.37 -10.29 7.78
N SER A 691 33.17 -11.59 7.42
CA SER A 691 33.58 -12.21 6.12
C SER A 691 32.59 -13.28 5.58
N PRO A 692 32.36 -13.47 4.24
CA PRO A 692 31.37 -14.30 3.48
C PRO A 692 31.29 -15.82 3.71
N ASP A 693 31.49 -16.21 4.94
CA ASP A 693 31.78 -17.54 5.45
C ASP A 693 31.49 -17.58 6.97
N GLY A 694 31.68 -16.43 7.59
CA GLY A 694 31.46 -16.12 8.97
C GLY A 694 32.71 -16.38 9.81
N GLU A 695 33.90 -16.08 9.30
CA GLU A 695 35.14 -16.47 9.99
C GLU A 695 36.06 -15.31 10.41
N ARG A 696 35.96 -14.12 9.79
CA ARG A 696 36.92 -13.00 9.98
C ARG A 696 36.22 -11.65 10.05
N ILE A 697 36.57 -10.81 11.00
CA ILE A 697 36.12 -9.42 11.17
C ILE A 697 37.21 -8.49 10.67
N VAL A 698 36.89 -7.37 10.01
CA VAL A 698 37.81 -6.23 9.88
C VAL A 698 37.35 -5.03 10.72
N SER A 699 38.26 -4.14 11.07
CA SER A 699 38.02 -2.85 11.72
C SER A 699 38.94 -1.78 11.14
N GLY A 700 38.62 -0.51 11.37
CA GLY A 700 39.25 0.70 10.84
C GLY A 700 38.95 1.86 11.79
N SER A 701 39.89 2.75 12.05
CA SER A 701 39.77 3.73 13.14
C SER A 701 40.33 5.11 12.84
N ASP A 702 39.94 6.10 13.64
CA ASP A 702 40.60 7.38 13.81
C ASP A 702 42.10 7.26 14.12
N ASP A 703 42.55 6.10 14.62
CA ASP A 703 43.98 5.75 14.72
C ASP A 703 44.69 5.50 13.39
N LYS A 704 43.97 5.64 12.25
CA LYS A 704 44.50 5.55 10.88
C LYS A 704 44.91 4.13 10.46
N THR A 705 44.52 3.12 11.23
CA THR A 705 44.82 1.70 10.96
C THR A 705 43.56 0.91 10.65
N ILE A 706 43.75 -0.22 9.97
CA ILE A 706 42.73 -1.23 9.69
C ILE A 706 43.23 -2.57 10.25
N ARG A 707 42.36 -3.41 10.81
CA ARG A 707 42.76 -4.67 11.49
C ARG A 707 41.79 -5.79 11.19
N ILE A 708 42.30 -6.96 10.81
CA ILE A 708 41.51 -8.16 10.53
C ILE A 708 41.65 -9.12 11.71
N TRP A 709 40.56 -9.76 12.13
CA TRP A 709 40.42 -10.55 13.36
C TRP A 709 39.69 -11.85 13.07
N ASN A 710 40.11 -12.98 13.63
CA ASN A 710 39.31 -14.21 13.54
C ASN A 710 38.11 -14.11 14.49
N ALA A 711 36.91 -14.38 13.98
CA ALA A 711 35.65 -14.19 14.69
C ALA A 711 35.23 -15.37 15.59
N VAL A 712 35.99 -16.46 15.59
CA VAL A 712 35.77 -17.63 16.45
C VAL A 712 36.81 -17.68 17.57
N LEU A 713 38.02 -17.16 17.32
CA LEU A 713 39.15 -17.17 18.26
C LEU A 713 39.50 -15.81 18.87
N GLY A 714 39.05 -14.69 18.29
CA GLY A 714 39.21 -13.36 18.90
C GLY A 714 40.67 -12.91 18.92
N VAL A 715 41.41 -13.22 17.86
CA VAL A 715 42.81 -12.83 17.66
C VAL A 715 42.96 -12.13 16.31
N PRO A 716 43.85 -11.12 16.19
CA PRO A 716 44.12 -10.49 14.90
C PRO A 716 44.75 -11.52 13.95
N VAL A 717 44.20 -11.66 12.75
CA VAL A 717 44.67 -12.63 11.72
C VAL A 717 46.03 -12.19 11.15
N LEU A 718 46.21 -10.88 11.01
CA LEU A 718 47.40 -10.25 10.44
C LEU A 718 47.81 -9.04 11.30
N GLN A 719 49.02 -8.52 11.07
CA GLN A 719 49.40 -7.24 11.67
C GLN A 719 48.55 -6.08 11.13
N PRO A 720 48.41 -4.97 11.89
CA PRO A 720 47.57 -3.84 11.49
C PRO A 720 48.02 -3.24 10.16
N LEU A 721 47.06 -2.93 9.28
CA LEU A 721 47.28 -2.32 7.98
C LEU A 721 47.48 -0.81 8.18
N VAL A 722 48.69 -0.43 8.59
CA VAL A 722 49.10 0.96 8.83
C VAL A 722 49.66 1.57 7.54
N LYS A 723 48.83 2.33 6.82
CA LYS A 723 49.23 2.98 5.56
C LYS A 723 48.53 4.32 5.26
N TYR A 724 47.55 4.72 6.07
CA TYR A 724 46.79 5.96 5.94
C TYR A 724 47.41 7.10 6.75
N THR A 725 47.17 8.36 6.34
CA THR A 725 47.74 9.55 7.00
C THR A 725 46.73 10.33 7.85
N ALA A 726 45.43 10.04 7.70
CA ALA A 726 44.35 10.54 8.56
C ALA A 726 43.38 9.39 8.92
N GLN A 727 42.35 9.72 9.70
CA GLN A 727 41.40 8.77 10.25
C GLN A 727 40.72 7.92 9.17
N ILE A 728 40.55 6.61 9.43
CA ILE A 728 39.67 5.78 8.61
C ILE A 728 38.24 6.27 8.83
N THR A 729 37.35 6.01 7.87
CA THR A 729 35.92 6.35 7.96
C THR A 729 35.01 5.29 7.36
N CYS A 730 35.54 4.27 6.67
CA CYS A 730 34.82 3.08 6.21
C CYS A 730 35.79 1.90 5.88
N VAL A 731 35.33 0.65 5.99
CA VAL A 731 35.96 -0.64 5.67
C VAL A 731 34.83 -1.55 5.17
N ALA A 732 35.15 -2.38 4.19
CA ALA A 732 34.19 -2.80 3.18
C ALA A 732 34.68 -4.11 2.49
N PHE A 733 33.96 -5.24 2.42
CA PHE A 733 34.47 -6.56 1.95
C PHE A 733 33.61 -6.97 0.76
N SER A 734 34.24 -7.61 -0.22
CA SER A 734 33.53 -8.25 -1.33
C SER A 734 32.61 -9.38 -0.82
N PRO A 735 31.45 -9.64 -1.47
CA PRO A 735 30.56 -10.77 -1.15
C PRO A 735 31.15 -12.18 -1.34
N ASP A 736 32.41 -12.30 -1.79
CA ASP A 736 33.17 -13.55 -1.90
C ASP A 736 34.23 -13.74 -0.79
N GLY A 737 34.47 -12.70 0.01
CA GLY A 737 35.35 -12.77 1.18
C GLY A 737 36.83 -12.63 0.93
N GLN A 738 37.25 -12.35 -0.29
CA GLN A 738 38.68 -12.35 -0.61
C GLN A 738 39.32 -10.98 -0.47
N LYS A 739 38.53 -9.89 -0.39
CA LYS A 739 39.04 -8.52 -0.38
C LYS A 739 38.32 -7.61 0.60
N ILE A 740 39.07 -6.67 1.16
CA ILE A 740 38.60 -5.52 1.94
C ILE A 740 38.93 -4.23 1.19
N VAL A 741 37.96 -3.44 0.78
CA VAL A 741 38.08 -2.00 0.52
C VAL A 741 37.91 -1.18 1.81
N SER A 742 38.41 0.06 1.84
CA SER A 742 38.34 0.95 3.01
C SER A 742 38.59 2.40 2.63
N GLY A 743 37.84 3.35 3.21
CA GLY A 743 38.00 4.79 2.98
C GLY A 743 38.37 5.57 4.24
N SER A 744 38.97 6.74 4.05
CA SER A 744 39.58 7.57 5.09
C SER A 744 39.39 9.07 4.80
N ASP A 745 39.43 9.89 5.84
CA ASP A 745 39.49 11.36 5.74
C ASP A 745 40.80 11.88 5.13
N ASP A 746 41.79 11.02 4.85
CA ASP A 746 42.91 11.36 3.95
C ASP A 746 42.48 11.45 2.47
N LYS A 747 41.17 11.27 2.22
CA LYS A 747 40.48 11.30 0.92
C LYS A 747 40.83 10.13 0.01
N THR A 748 41.50 9.09 0.52
CA THR A 748 41.80 7.88 -0.24
C THR A 748 40.91 6.72 0.18
N ILE A 749 40.57 5.90 -0.81
CA ILE A 749 39.91 4.61 -0.63
C ILE A 749 40.84 3.54 -1.22
N ARG A 750 41.10 2.47 -0.48
CA ARG A 750 42.13 1.47 -0.80
C ARG A 750 41.59 0.06 -0.62
N ILE A 751 42.14 -0.88 -1.37
CA ILE A 751 41.73 -2.29 -1.38
C ILE A 751 42.89 -3.16 -0.88
N TRP A 752 42.57 -4.18 -0.10
CA TRP A 752 43.44 -5.10 0.60
C TRP A 752 42.93 -6.52 0.34
N ASP A 753 43.84 -7.48 0.19
CA ASP A 753 43.48 -8.91 0.25
C ASP A 753 43.35 -9.33 1.73
N ALA A 754 42.46 -10.28 2.02
CA ALA A 754 41.82 -10.42 3.34
C ALA A 754 41.75 -11.86 3.89
#